data_AF-A0A833HJ93-F1
#
_entry.id   AF-A0A833HJ93-F1
#
_cell.length_a   1.000
_cell.length_b   1.000
_cell.length_c   1.000
_cell.angle_alpha   90.00
_cell.angle_beta   90.00
_cell.angle_gamma   90.00
#
_symmetry.space_group_name_H-M   'P 1'
#
loop_
_entity.id
_entity.type
_entity.pdbx_description
1 polymer ?
#
loop_
_entity_poly.entity_id
_entity_poly.type
_entity_poly.pdbx_seq_one_letter_code
_entity_poly.pdbx_strand_id
1 'polypeptide(L)'
;MRRDPEVLLREAVEEVRQYLGDLKAPALVADSMHVLASGPPEVLAAELRSWALGQQKRRSSTPFVDLLFVAVKRIQVFEELGVLPGDGFRRFLDRLAAVLLGGLAGEERGRFAACLVQLRDIDVDGAEGVGASVPRPSAAPGAGVGGDASGGPRAATHAGGALEAGLAAQRQEGSDAWSETGAFRALARSVPDPRTSGADSPARPPTSAPIEALHRLVAHEQDRQKANLRWAQMVAEAVDHFNQGAIARSVTLLELAARLQSEGEVDPESAEKVRATAHDRLSRDRLLEAALDVTRRPMLRKLLDHFPGLSAHRLIDQLSVEADRHARRYLLALLEAGGAAARPLLIQRLEVTYVGPVRAVDSWHLQRNLLYLLNRVPRPADADLDWELRIVSVLTAPHLPVQLVREAIQFVGGIPLPGAGAHLVQRMREVEKILVDGKEGIQPVPQLWRLANSIASALARCGTSDARMALVEHALSFHPRLGDTASRLADLAGADLRGQPEVAAALLDSLRILAPMRMLGVMSTRNEKALVAIVRALAATRTPEVRKALEEIAARYADREFGRIAHQATHSEIELAPLPGSGTAADPGAALNGDLRVFGLPNLLQSLQQSRATGQLHLRGENGNVYAVFRLDRGRLSGCVAGGLSGDDAFYQAFQQPSAGKFEFLREAPGAQESGQDLTLLLLEAVRRDDDFRQARRLVADDAFVRATGRRPTAPPDEADGGLVRMLWTRVRDGAAVVECELAAKRDSWTVRRLLAHWVREGAAEVSSGRDAERH
;
A
#
# COMPACT_ATOMS: atom_id res chain seq x y z
N MET A 1 44.31 7.52 -19.19
CA MET A 1 44.65 6.35 -20.03
C MET A 1 43.35 5.76 -20.55
N ARG A 2 43.09 5.77 -21.87
CA ARG A 2 41.94 5.05 -22.45
C ARG A 2 42.28 3.55 -22.45
N ARG A 3 41.46 2.73 -21.78
CA ARG A 3 41.62 1.27 -21.82
C ARG A 3 41.38 0.75 -23.24
N ASP A 4 42.03 -0.36 -23.58
CA ASP A 4 41.89 -1.03 -24.88
C ASP A 4 40.42 -1.49 -25.09
N PRO A 5 39.75 -1.09 -26.19
CA PRO A 5 38.38 -1.48 -26.50
C PRO A 5 38.14 -2.99 -26.52
N GLU A 6 39.13 -3.80 -26.93
CA GLU A 6 38.99 -5.26 -26.94
C GLU A 6 39.02 -5.88 -25.55
N VAL A 7 39.70 -5.23 -24.62
CA VAL A 7 39.72 -5.65 -23.20
C VAL A 7 38.39 -5.29 -22.54
N LEU A 8 37.89 -4.08 -22.79
CA LEU A 8 36.58 -3.64 -22.27
C LEU A 8 35.43 -4.51 -22.78
N LEU A 9 35.45 -4.91 -24.05
CA LEU A 9 34.43 -5.79 -24.62
C LEU A 9 34.47 -7.19 -23.99
N ARG A 10 35.67 -7.75 -23.76
CA ARG A 10 35.84 -9.05 -23.09
C ARG A 10 35.37 -9.03 -21.63
N GLU A 11 35.71 -7.97 -20.90
CA GLU A 11 35.22 -7.76 -19.53
C GLU A 11 33.68 -7.67 -19.53
N ALA A 12 33.11 -6.88 -20.43
CA ALA A 12 31.65 -6.71 -20.52
C ALA A 12 30.90 -8.02 -20.82
N VAL A 13 31.44 -8.84 -21.73
CA VAL A 13 30.90 -10.18 -22.02
C VAL A 13 30.90 -11.07 -20.78
N GLU A 14 32.00 -11.08 -20.02
CA GLU A 14 32.11 -11.92 -18.83
C GLU A 14 31.16 -11.46 -17.71
N GLU A 15 30.95 -10.15 -17.55
CA GLU A 15 29.98 -9.63 -16.60
C GLU A 15 28.54 -9.96 -16.96
N VAL A 16 28.18 -9.89 -18.25
CA VAL A 16 26.85 -10.33 -18.71
C VAL A 16 26.68 -11.83 -18.53
N ARG A 17 27.72 -12.64 -18.73
CA ARG A 17 27.66 -14.08 -18.44
C ARG A 17 27.40 -14.35 -16.95
N GLN A 18 28.06 -13.60 -16.07
CA GLN A 18 27.82 -13.69 -14.62
C GLN A 18 26.41 -13.24 -14.25
N TYR A 19 25.88 -12.20 -14.91
CA TYR A 19 24.50 -11.76 -14.75
C TYR A 19 23.49 -12.83 -15.19
N LEU A 20 23.66 -13.42 -16.37
CA LEU A 20 22.81 -14.51 -16.84
C LEU A 20 22.93 -15.76 -15.94
N GLY A 21 24.04 -15.91 -15.22
CA GLY A 21 24.26 -16.94 -14.21
C GLY A 21 23.73 -16.60 -12.80
N ASP A 22 23.03 -15.46 -12.62
CA ASP A 22 22.55 -14.96 -11.33
C ASP A 22 23.67 -14.67 -10.29
N LEU A 23 24.90 -14.46 -10.75
CA LEU A 23 26.07 -14.14 -9.92
C LEU A 23 26.29 -12.63 -9.72
N LYS A 24 25.72 -11.80 -10.61
CA LYS A 24 25.74 -10.33 -10.51
C LYS A 24 24.34 -9.77 -10.67
N ALA A 25 24.04 -8.69 -9.93
CA ALA A 25 22.78 -7.95 -10.07
C ALA A 25 22.80 -7.02 -11.30
N PRO A 26 21.64 -6.69 -11.91
CA PRO A 26 21.56 -5.82 -13.09
C PRO A 26 22.32 -4.50 -12.94
N ALA A 27 22.19 -3.83 -11.79
CA ALA A 27 22.85 -2.55 -11.52
C ALA A 27 24.39 -2.63 -11.58
N LEU A 28 24.97 -3.79 -11.29
CA LEU A 28 26.44 -4.00 -11.32
C LEU A 28 26.96 -4.31 -12.73
N VAL A 29 26.08 -4.56 -13.69
CA VAL A 29 26.43 -4.92 -15.09
C VAL A 29 25.94 -3.84 -16.07
N ALA A 30 25.39 -2.74 -15.54
CA ALA A 30 24.88 -1.59 -16.29
C ALA A 30 25.87 -1.05 -17.33
N ASP A 31 27.09 -0.72 -16.90
CA ASP A 31 28.13 -0.15 -17.74
C ASP A 31 28.60 -1.15 -18.81
N SER A 32 28.75 -2.41 -18.43
CA SER A 32 29.08 -3.52 -19.35
C SER A 32 27.99 -3.74 -20.40
N MET A 33 26.72 -3.62 -20.01
CA MET A 33 25.59 -3.67 -20.94
C MET A 33 25.58 -2.43 -21.84
N HIS A 34 26.00 -1.25 -21.37
CA HIS A 34 26.15 -0.07 -22.22
C HIS A 34 27.23 -0.27 -23.31
N VAL A 35 28.36 -0.89 -22.94
CA VAL A 35 29.45 -1.25 -23.87
C VAL A 35 28.95 -2.24 -24.93
N LEU A 36 28.21 -3.27 -24.52
CA LEU A 36 27.65 -4.27 -25.44
C LEU A 36 26.53 -3.71 -26.33
N ALA A 37 25.66 -2.85 -25.81
CA ALA A 37 24.60 -2.21 -26.57
C ALA A 37 25.12 -1.22 -27.62
N SER A 38 26.33 -0.69 -27.40
CA SER A 38 27.04 0.17 -28.34
C SER A 38 27.80 -0.62 -29.43
N GLY A 39 27.94 -1.95 -29.26
CA GLY A 39 28.63 -2.85 -30.17
C GLY A 39 27.70 -3.68 -31.07
N PRO A 40 28.27 -4.62 -31.84
CA PRO A 40 27.49 -5.51 -32.70
C PRO A 40 26.61 -6.47 -31.87
N PRO A 41 25.29 -6.56 -32.16
CA PRO A 41 24.35 -7.41 -31.41
C PRO A 41 24.70 -8.90 -31.47
N GLU A 42 25.49 -9.33 -32.46
CA GLU A 42 25.98 -10.70 -32.63
C GLU A 42 26.76 -11.20 -31.42
N VAL A 43 27.52 -10.31 -30.75
CA VAL A 43 28.33 -10.65 -29.58
C VAL A 43 27.42 -11.07 -28.42
N LEU A 44 26.41 -10.27 -28.11
CA LEU A 44 25.44 -10.60 -27.07
C LEU A 44 24.57 -11.80 -27.47
N ALA A 45 24.15 -11.87 -28.74
CA ALA A 45 23.35 -12.98 -29.25
C ALA A 45 24.08 -14.33 -29.10
N ALA A 46 25.40 -14.36 -29.29
CA ALA A 46 26.22 -15.56 -29.08
C ALA A 46 26.19 -16.00 -27.61
N GLU A 47 26.31 -15.06 -26.66
CA GLU A 47 26.27 -15.37 -25.23
C GLU A 47 24.88 -15.83 -24.77
N LEU A 48 23.80 -15.20 -25.24
CA LEU A 48 22.44 -15.63 -24.93
C LEU A 48 22.16 -17.06 -25.44
N ARG A 49 22.61 -17.38 -26.66
CA ARG A 49 22.51 -18.73 -27.23
C ARG A 49 23.36 -19.74 -26.45
N SER A 50 24.60 -19.38 -26.11
CA SER A 50 25.51 -20.22 -25.33
C SER A 50 24.92 -20.53 -23.95
N TRP A 51 24.37 -19.53 -23.28
CA TRP A 51 23.68 -19.69 -22.01
C TRP A 51 22.44 -20.59 -22.15
N ALA A 52 21.58 -20.34 -23.13
CA ALA A 52 20.36 -21.14 -23.34
C ALA A 52 20.70 -22.61 -23.64
N LEU A 53 21.73 -22.89 -24.47
CA LEU A 53 22.23 -24.25 -24.71
C LEU A 53 22.79 -24.89 -23.43
N GLY A 54 23.53 -24.11 -22.63
CA GLY A 54 24.05 -24.57 -21.34
C GLY A 54 22.95 -24.93 -20.34
N GLN A 55 21.87 -24.15 -20.29
CA GLN A 55 20.69 -24.44 -19.48
C GLN A 55 19.92 -25.65 -20.00
N GLN A 56 19.77 -25.80 -21.32
CA GLN A 56 19.10 -26.94 -21.94
C GLN A 56 19.83 -28.27 -21.66
N LYS A 57 21.17 -28.26 -21.70
CA LYS A 57 21.97 -29.44 -21.32
C LYS A 57 21.80 -29.83 -19.85
N ARG A 58 21.52 -28.86 -18.97
CA ARG A 58 21.28 -29.09 -17.53
C ARG A 58 19.82 -29.42 -17.21
N ARG A 59 18.88 -29.00 -18.06
CA ARG A 59 17.42 -29.14 -17.91
C ARG A 59 16.88 -29.86 -19.14
N SER A 60 16.86 -31.19 -19.08
CA SER A 60 16.63 -32.07 -20.25
C SER A 60 15.26 -31.95 -20.93
N SER A 61 14.31 -31.16 -20.41
CA SER A 61 12.94 -31.06 -20.92
C SER A 61 12.50 -29.67 -21.37
N THR A 62 13.30 -28.61 -21.18
CA THR A 62 12.90 -27.24 -21.59
C THR A 62 13.32 -26.97 -23.04
N PRO A 63 12.40 -26.56 -23.93
CA PRO A 63 12.73 -26.17 -25.30
C PRO A 63 13.76 -25.03 -25.35
N PHE A 64 14.70 -25.11 -26.30
CA PHE A 64 15.75 -24.11 -26.49
C PHE A 64 15.19 -22.69 -26.66
N VAL A 65 14.09 -22.56 -27.43
CA VAL A 65 13.41 -21.30 -27.71
C VAL A 65 12.88 -20.63 -26.43
N ASP A 66 12.34 -21.40 -25.49
CA ASP A 66 11.81 -20.87 -24.23
C ASP A 66 12.95 -20.35 -23.33
N LEU A 67 14.08 -21.05 -23.30
CA LEU A 67 15.28 -20.60 -22.58
C LEU A 67 15.90 -19.37 -23.25
N LEU A 68 15.94 -19.32 -24.58
CA LEU A 68 16.43 -18.17 -25.31
C LEU A 68 15.56 -16.93 -25.06
N PHE A 69 14.24 -17.12 -24.97
CA PHE A 69 13.29 -16.07 -24.59
C PHE A 69 13.53 -15.55 -23.18
N VAL A 70 13.77 -16.43 -22.21
CA VAL A 70 14.15 -16.03 -20.83
C VAL A 70 15.43 -15.20 -20.83
N ALA A 71 16.42 -15.58 -21.64
CA ALA A 71 17.67 -14.85 -21.76
C ALA A 71 17.43 -13.42 -22.31
N VAL A 72 16.59 -13.27 -23.34
CA VAL A 72 16.21 -11.96 -23.90
C VAL A 72 15.43 -11.14 -22.87
N LYS A 73 14.48 -11.72 -22.15
CA LYS A 73 13.74 -11.04 -21.08
C LYS A 73 14.68 -10.52 -19.99
N ARG A 74 15.70 -11.29 -19.61
CA ARG A 74 16.73 -10.84 -18.66
C ARG A 74 17.53 -9.64 -19.18
N ILE A 75 17.74 -9.51 -20.48
CA ILE A 75 18.38 -8.32 -21.07
C ILE A 75 17.40 -7.14 -21.14
N GLN A 76 16.11 -7.40 -21.40
CA GLN A 76 15.07 -6.37 -21.37
C GLN A 76 14.88 -5.73 -19.99
N VAL A 77 15.19 -6.44 -18.90
CA VAL A 77 15.21 -5.87 -17.54
C VAL A 77 16.07 -4.60 -17.43
N PHE A 78 17.13 -4.44 -18.24
CA PHE A 78 17.91 -3.19 -18.26
C PHE A 78 17.14 -1.99 -18.83
N GLU A 79 16.16 -2.25 -19.70
CA GLU A 79 15.18 -1.27 -20.18
C GLU A 79 14.13 -0.99 -19.10
N GLU A 80 13.56 -2.04 -18.48
CA GLU A 80 12.54 -1.93 -17.43
C GLU A 80 13.05 -1.21 -16.17
N LEU A 81 14.34 -1.41 -15.84
CA LEU A 81 15.00 -0.75 -14.72
C LEU A 81 15.52 0.66 -15.09
N GLY A 82 15.36 1.09 -16.34
CA GLY A 82 15.78 2.43 -16.80
C GLY A 82 17.29 2.67 -16.74
N VAL A 83 18.09 1.59 -16.73
CA VAL A 83 19.54 1.65 -16.57
C VAL A 83 20.25 2.06 -17.86
N LEU A 84 19.60 1.85 -19.02
CA LEU A 84 20.08 2.26 -20.34
C LEU A 84 19.05 3.16 -21.05
N PRO A 85 19.49 4.13 -21.87
CA PRO A 85 18.60 5.07 -22.54
C PRO A 85 17.63 4.36 -23.50
N GLY A 86 16.32 4.51 -23.22
CA GLY A 86 15.24 3.70 -23.79
C GLY A 86 15.23 3.60 -25.32
N ASP A 87 15.36 4.70 -26.06
CA ASP A 87 15.26 4.66 -27.52
C ASP A 87 16.47 4.00 -28.21
N GLY A 88 17.67 4.20 -27.67
CA GLY A 88 18.89 3.60 -28.18
C GLY A 88 18.94 2.10 -27.88
N PHE A 89 18.52 1.72 -26.68
CA PHE A 89 18.51 0.34 -26.24
C PHE A 89 17.39 -0.48 -26.89
N ARG A 90 16.19 0.08 -27.09
CA ARG A 90 15.11 -0.55 -27.88
C ARG A 90 15.55 -0.91 -29.28
N ARG A 91 16.19 0.04 -29.98
CA ARG A 91 16.76 -0.22 -31.33
C ARG A 91 17.82 -1.31 -31.29
N PHE A 92 18.60 -1.39 -30.22
CA PHE A 92 19.55 -2.48 -30.03
C PHE A 92 18.84 -3.83 -29.79
N LEU A 93 17.81 -3.88 -28.94
CA LEU A 93 17.00 -5.08 -28.71
C LEU A 93 16.29 -5.55 -29.98
N ASP A 94 15.82 -4.64 -30.82
CA ASP A 94 15.22 -4.98 -32.12
C ASP A 94 16.24 -5.63 -33.06
N ARG A 95 17.47 -5.10 -33.11
CA ARG A 95 18.56 -5.71 -33.90
C ARG A 95 18.99 -7.04 -33.30
N LEU A 96 19.08 -7.15 -31.97
CA LEU A 96 19.39 -8.39 -31.26
C LEU A 96 18.34 -9.47 -31.55
N ALA A 97 17.07 -9.12 -31.49
CA ALA A 97 15.95 -10.00 -31.82
C ALA A 97 16.04 -10.48 -33.27
N ALA A 98 16.36 -9.59 -34.22
CA ALA A 98 16.56 -9.96 -35.63
C ALA A 98 17.73 -10.96 -35.81
N VAL A 99 18.86 -10.76 -35.12
CA VAL A 99 20.01 -11.68 -35.15
C VAL A 99 19.71 -13.04 -34.50
N LEU A 100 18.91 -13.04 -33.43
CA LEU A 100 18.47 -14.28 -32.79
C LEU A 100 17.50 -15.06 -33.70
N LEU A 101 16.52 -14.38 -34.30
CA LEU A 101 15.58 -14.97 -35.27
C LEU A 101 16.27 -15.50 -36.53
N GLY A 102 17.32 -14.82 -37.00
CA GLY A 102 18.12 -15.24 -38.14
C GLY A 102 18.84 -16.58 -37.92
N GLY A 103 19.13 -16.94 -36.67
CA GLY A 103 19.78 -18.19 -36.29
C GLY A 103 18.85 -19.37 -36.00
N LEU A 104 17.53 -19.18 -36.11
CA LEU A 104 16.51 -20.22 -35.86
C LEU A 104 15.85 -20.68 -37.16
N ALA A 105 15.50 -21.97 -37.24
CA ALA A 105 14.88 -22.59 -38.42
C ALA A 105 13.46 -23.11 -38.13
N GLY A 106 12.61 -23.11 -39.16
CA GLY A 106 11.29 -23.78 -39.12
C GLY A 106 10.36 -23.28 -38.01
N GLU A 107 9.78 -24.24 -37.27
CA GLU A 107 8.77 -24.02 -36.24
C GLU A 107 9.30 -23.22 -35.04
N GLU A 108 10.58 -23.39 -34.69
CA GLU A 108 11.24 -22.66 -33.59
C GLU A 108 11.30 -21.16 -33.85
N ARG A 109 11.51 -20.77 -35.11
CA ARG A 109 11.51 -19.36 -35.52
C ARG A 109 10.12 -18.73 -35.37
N GLY A 110 9.08 -19.46 -35.77
CA GLY A 110 7.69 -19.00 -35.63
C GLY A 110 7.28 -18.83 -34.17
N ARG A 111 7.63 -19.82 -33.33
CA ARG A 111 7.37 -19.78 -31.88
C ARG A 111 8.13 -18.65 -31.18
N PHE A 112 9.42 -18.48 -31.48
CA PHE A 112 10.21 -17.39 -30.90
C PHE A 112 9.71 -16.01 -31.34
N ALA A 113 9.31 -15.85 -32.60
CA ALA A 113 8.73 -14.61 -33.10
C ALA A 113 7.43 -14.27 -32.36
N ALA A 114 6.56 -15.25 -32.10
CA ALA A 114 5.34 -15.04 -31.32
C ALA A 114 5.64 -14.60 -29.88
N CYS A 115 6.65 -15.20 -29.22
CA CYS A 115 7.07 -14.79 -27.88
C CYS A 115 7.62 -13.34 -27.86
N LEU A 116 8.38 -12.93 -28.89
CA LEU A 116 8.90 -11.57 -28.99
C LEU A 116 7.80 -10.52 -29.26
N VAL A 117 6.70 -10.89 -29.91
CA VAL A 117 5.52 -10.02 -30.05
C VAL A 117 4.84 -9.82 -28.70
N GLN A 118 4.64 -10.89 -27.93
CA GLN A 118 4.10 -10.79 -26.56
C GLN A 118 4.97 -9.90 -25.66
N LEU A 119 6.29 -9.96 -25.83
CA LEU A 119 7.24 -9.11 -25.11
C LEU A 119 7.06 -7.60 -25.37
N ARG A 120 6.53 -7.23 -26.55
CA ARG A 120 6.23 -5.84 -26.94
C ARG A 120 4.83 -5.37 -26.51
N ASP A 121 3.90 -6.31 -26.30
CA ASP A 121 2.51 -6.05 -25.89
C ASP A 121 2.32 -6.07 -24.36
N ILE A 122 3.28 -6.61 -23.61
CA ILE A 122 3.34 -6.50 -22.14
C ILE A 122 3.90 -5.12 -21.81
N ASP A 123 3.06 -4.11 -21.85
CA ASP A 123 3.34 -2.82 -21.22
C ASP A 123 2.13 -2.39 -20.39
N VAL A 124 2.38 -2.00 -19.14
CA VAL A 124 1.42 -1.76 -18.05
C VAL A 124 0.99 -3.02 -17.27
N ASP A 125 1.89 -3.59 -16.47
CA ASP A 125 1.64 -4.00 -15.08
C ASP A 125 2.92 -4.59 -14.45
N GLY A 126 3.30 -4.12 -13.25
CA GLY A 126 4.33 -4.76 -12.43
C GLY A 126 5.72 -4.08 -12.43
N ALA A 127 5.89 -3.06 -11.60
CA ALA A 127 7.21 -2.59 -11.18
C ALA A 127 7.23 -2.41 -9.65
N GLU A 128 7.40 -3.53 -8.94
CA GLU A 128 7.96 -3.70 -7.59
C GLU A 128 8.52 -5.14 -7.58
N GLY A 129 9.75 -5.49 -7.23
CA GLY A 129 10.90 -4.79 -6.66
C GLY A 129 11.83 -5.91 -6.18
N VAL A 130 12.80 -6.31 -7.00
CA VAL A 130 13.85 -7.26 -6.64
C VAL A 130 14.79 -6.56 -5.67
N GLY A 131 14.73 -6.91 -4.39
CA GLY A 131 15.59 -6.36 -3.33
C GLY A 131 16.37 -7.47 -2.62
N ALA A 132 17.64 -7.59 -2.97
CA ALA A 132 18.61 -8.45 -2.30
C ALA A 132 18.84 -8.01 -0.84
N SER A 133 18.95 -8.97 0.09
CA SER A 133 19.39 -8.74 1.47
C SER A 133 20.72 -9.44 1.72
N VAL A 134 21.73 -8.69 2.18
CA VAL A 134 22.99 -9.17 2.75
C VAL A 134 22.89 -9.00 4.29
N PRO A 135 23.35 -9.97 5.10
CA PRO A 135 23.25 -9.90 6.55
C PRO A 135 24.40 -9.11 7.17
N ARG A 136 24.14 -8.39 8.29
CA ARG A 136 25.18 -7.88 9.19
C ARG A 136 24.96 -8.40 10.62
N PRO A 137 26.03 -8.72 11.37
CA PRO A 137 25.93 -9.49 12.61
C PRO A 137 25.83 -8.63 13.88
N SER A 138 25.10 -9.21 14.84
CA SER A 138 25.24 -9.23 16.32
C SER A 138 25.93 -8.06 17.06
N ALA A 139 25.19 -7.52 18.04
CA ALA A 139 25.69 -6.66 19.11
C ALA A 139 25.67 -7.40 20.46
N ALA A 140 26.67 -7.11 21.30
CA ALA A 140 26.63 -7.11 22.78
C ALA A 140 27.98 -6.58 23.34
N PRO A 141 28.12 -6.22 24.62
CA PRO A 141 27.24 -5.36 25.43
C PRO A 141 28.01 -4.36 26.37
N GLY A 142 27.28 -3.38 26.91
CA GLY A 142 27.42 -2.94 28.32
C GLY A 142 28.37 -1.79 28.69
N ALA A 143 27.81 -0.72 29.27
CA ALA A 143 28.23 -0.14 30.56
C ALA A 143 27.34 1.08 30.89
N GLY A 144 26.86 1.15 32.14
CA GLY A 144 25.98 2.20 32.65
C GLY A 144 26.71 3.40 33.27
N VAL A 145 26.01 4.02 34.23
CA VAL A 145 26.30 5.25 35.02
C VAL A 145 25.74 6.50 34.33
N GLY A 146 24.87 7.36 34.89
CA GLY A 146 24.44 7.63 36.26
C GLY A 146 24.58 9.14 36.53
N GLY A 147 23.53 9.82 37.04
CA GLY A 147 23.65 11.08 37.81
C GLY A 147 23.29 12.41 37.17
N ASP A 148 22.07 12.89 37.48
CA ASP A 148 21.65 14.19 38.03
C ASP A 148 22.24 15.57 37.64
N ALA A 149 21.26 16.49 37.45
CA ALA A 149 21.11 17.85 38.00
C ALA A 149 21.58 19.12 37.22
N SER A 150 20.56 19.93 36.88
CA SER A 150 20.42 21.40 37.08
C SER A 150 21.30 22.44 36.36
N GLY A 151 20.63 23.45 35.75
CA GLY A 151 20.96 24.88 35.86
C GLY A 151 21.60 25.58 34.64
N GLY A 152 20.88 26.53 34.02
CA GLY A 152 21.44 27.53 33.08
C GLY A 152 22.34 28.58 33.78
N PRO A 153 22.95 29.59 33.10
CA PRO A 153 22.78 30.07 31.72
C PRO A 153 24.09 29.93 30.89
N ARG A 154 24.11 29.12 29.83
CA ARG A 154 25.34 28.80 29.06
C ARG A 154 25.28 29.11 27.55
N ALA A 155 24.21 29.73 27.04
CA ALA A 155 24.00 29.85 25.58
C ALA A 155 25.03 30.74 24.86
N ALA A 156 25.48 31.85 25.47
CA ALA A 156 26.38 32.80 24.81
C ALA A 156 27.80 32.24 24.57
N THR A 157 28.33 31.44 25.50
CA THR A 157 29.66 30.83 25.43
C THR A 157 29.72 29.62 24.50
N HIS A 158 28.61 28.87 24.39
CA HIS A 158 28.54 27.67 23.57
C HIS A 158 28.52 27.97 22.06
N ALA A 159 27.92 29.07 21.61
CA ALA A 159 27.92 29.45 20.20
C ALA A 159 29.33 29.85 19.69
N GLY A 160 30.13 30.53 20.52
CA GLY A 160 31.53 30.83 20.21
C GLY A 160 32.39 29.56 20.14
N GLY A 161 32.19 28.63 21.10
CA GLY A 161 32.86 27.33 21.09
C GLY A 161 32.46 26.43 19.91
N ALA A 162 31.21 26.50 19.44
CA ALA A 162 30.78 25.77 18.24
C ALA A 162 31.44 26.31 16.96
N LEU A 163 31.63 27.63 16.86
CA LEU A 163 32.40 28.26 15.79
C LEU A 163 33.86 27.76 15.78
N GLU A 164 34.51 27.74 16.94
CA GLU A 164 35.88 27.22 17.11
C GLU A 164 35.99 25.72 16.83
N ALA A 165 35.00 24.92 17.23
CA ALA A 165 34.95 23.49 16.95
C ALA A 165 34.75 23.19 15.45
N GLY A 166 33.90 23.97 14.76
CA GLY A 166 33.77 23.90 13.30
C GLY A 166 35.06 24.27 12.57
N LEU A 167 35.76 25.31 13.06
CA LEU A 167 37.08 25.71 12.57
C LEU A 167 38.15 24.63 12.80
N ALA A 168 38.07 23.89 13.91
CA ALA A 168 38.98 22.77 14.20
C ALA A 168 38.71 21.55 13.29
N ALA A 169 37.45 21.24 12.99
CA ALA A 169 37.06 20.16 12.09
C ALA A 169 37.53 20.39 10.64
N GLN A 170 37.48 21.64 10.15
CA GLN A 170 38.00 22.00 8.83
C GLN A 170 39.52 21.78 8.69
N ARG A 171 40.29 22.00 9.76
CA ARG A 171 41.74 21.72 9.77
C ARG A 171 42.04 20.22 9.73
N GLN A 172 41.14 19.37 10.21
CA GLN A 172 41.29 17.90 10.17
C GLN A 172 40.91 17.30 8.81
N GLU A 173 40.08 17.97 7.99
CA GLU A 173 39.71 17.53 6.63
C GLU A 173 40.76 17.86 5.54
N GLY A 174 41.94 18.41 5.90
CA GLY A 174 43.11 18.51 5.00
C GLY A 174 43.12 19.67 4.01
N SER A 175 42.36 20.75 4.26
CA SER A 175 42.44 22.00 3.49
C SER A 175 43.30 23.02 4.23
N ASP A 176 44.55 23.21 3.81
CA ASP A 176 45.48 24.19 4.40
C ASP A 176 45.11 25.67 4.11
N ALA A 177 44.11 25.92 3.25
CA ALA A 177 43.61 27.26 2.96
C ALA A 177 42.34 27.58 3.78
N TRP A 178 42.39 28.66 4.57
CA TRP A 178 41.23 29.27 5.21
C TRP A 178 40.18 29.66 4.16
N SER A 179 38.93 29.25 4.35
CA SER A 179 37.79 29.79 3.60
C SER A 179 36.59 29.93 4.52
N GLU A 180 35.97 31.12 4.53
CA GLU A 180 34.72 31.38 5.28
C GLU A 180 33.62 30.38 4.88
N THR A 181 33.59 29.98 3.61
CA THR A 181 32.69 28.96 3.06
C THR A 181 32.87 27.59 3.72
N GLY A 182 34.11 27.18 4.00
CA GLY A 182 34.41 25.92 4.67
C GLY A 182 33.98 25.88 6.13
N ALA A 183 34.17 26.99 6.85
CA ALA A 183 33.75 27.11 8.25
C ALA A 183 32.21 27.06 8.39
N PHE A 184 31.50 27.74 7.48
CA PHE A 184 30.04 27.70 7.41
C PHE A 184 29.52 26.28 7.14
N ARG A 185 30.14 25.55 6.20
CA ARG A 185 29.81 24.15 5.91
C ARG A 185 30.04 23.22 7.11
N ALA A 186 31.15 23.39 7.82
CA ALA A 186 31.45 22.60 9.03
C ALA A 186 30.36 22.81 10.11
N LEU A 187 29.90 24.06 10.29
CA LEU A 187 28.80 24.38 11.20
C LEU A 187 27.48 23.75 10.76
N ALA A 188 27.12 23.84 9.48
CA ALA A 188 25.92 23.20 8.93
C ALA A 188 25.92 21.67 9.16
N ARG A 189 27.06 21.01 8.95
CA ARG A 189 27.23 19.56 9.23
C ARG A 189 27.08 19.21 10.71
N SER A 190 27.50 20.11 11.61
CA SER A 190 27.43 19.92 13.06
C SER A 190 26.03 20.11 13.65
N VAL A 191 25.05 20.55 12.85
CA VAL A 191 23.65 20.65 13.29
C VAL A 191 23.15 19.24 13.67
N PRO A 192 22.68 19.04 14.92
CA PRO A 192 22.22 17.72 15.37
C PRO A 192 21.04 17.24 14.52
N ASP A 193 20.99 15.94 14.25
CA ASP A 193 19.80 15.31 13.67
C ASP A 193 18.79 15.04 14.80
N PRO A 194 17.60 15.67 14.79
CA PRO A 194 16.60 15.48 15.83
C PRO A 194 16.21 14.02 16.10
N ARG A 195 16.47 13.08 15.19
CA ARG A 195 16.14 11.65 15.37
C ARG A 195 16.86 10.95 16.52
N THR A 196 17.87 11.58 17.15
CA THR A 196 18.57 11.04 18.33
C THR A 196 18.07 11.59 19.67
N SER A 197 17.05 12.45 19.69
CA SER A 197 16.48 13.03 20.91
C SER A 197 15.04 12.55 21.09
N GLY A 198 14.87 11.46 21.84
CA GLY A 198 13.54 11.04 22.27
C GLY A 198 12.92 12.07 23.20
N ALA A 199 11.93 12.83 22.73
CA ALA A 199 10.88 13.44 23.54
C ALA A 199 9.84 14.12 22.63
N ASP A 200 8.58 13.67 22.75
CA ASP A 200 7.41 14.46 22.41
C ASP A 200 7.42 15.75 23.24
N SER A 201 7.62 16.90 22.60
CA SER A 201 7.20 18.19 23.16
C SER A 201 6.92 19.18 22.03
N PRO A 202 5.68 19.67 21.88
CA PRO A 202 5.31 20.66 20.89
C PRO A 202 5.53 22.06 21.45
N ALA A 203 6.78 22.52 21.58
CA ALA A 203 7.09 23.95 21.73
C ALA A 203 8.61 24.19 21.69
N ARG A 204 9.02 25.05 20.75
CA ARG A 204 10.36 25.66 20.55
C ARG A 204 11.37 24.81 19.76
N PRO A 205 11.97 25.35 18.68
CA PRO A 205 13.03 24.64 17.96
C PRO A 205 14.23 24.42 18.90
N PRO A 206 14.94 23.29 18.81
CA PRO A 206 16.14 23.06 19.60
C PRO A 206 17.18 24.12 19.20
N THR A 207 17.35 25.16 20.00
CA THR A 207 18.47 26.11 19.88
C THR A 207 19.74 25.40 20.28
N SER A 208 20.32 24.66 19.32
CA SER A 208 21.65 24.10 19.44
C SER A 208 22.69 25.18 19.11
N ALA A 209 23.87 25.11 19.73
CA ALA A 209 24.94 26.08 19.50
C ALA A 209 25.33 26.27 18.01
N PRO A 210 25.33 25.23 17.15
CA PRO A 210 25.53 25.40 15.71
C PRO A 210 24.44 26.24 15.02
N ILE A 211 23.17 26.07 15.42
CA ILE A 211 22.04 26.83 14.85
C ILE A 211 22.15 28.31 15.22
N GLU A 212 22.50 28.62 16.47
CA GLU A 212 22.74 30.01 16.89
C GLU A 212 23.94 30.64 16.19
N ALA A 213 25.02 29.89 15.98
CA ALA A 213 26.19 30.37 15.25
C ALA A 213 25.84 30.70 13.79
N LEU A 214 25.11 29.82 13.10
CA LEU A 214 24.62 30.05 11.74
C LEU A 214 23.67 31.27 11.66
N HIS A 215 22.78 31.43 12.63
CA HIS A 215 21.90 32.61 12.73
C HIS A 215 22.73 33.90 12.82
N ARG A 216 23.70 33.96 13.74
CA ARG A 216 24.56 35.14 13.93
C ARG A 216 25.39 35.46 12.68
N LEU A 217 25.91 34.44 11.99
CA LEU A 217 26.71 34.62 10.78
C LEU A 217 25.93 35.30 9.64
N VAL A 218 24.60 35.16 9.61
CA VAL A 218 23.75 35.85 8.62
C VAL A 218 23.24 37.18 9.18
N ALA A 219 22.67 37.18 10.39
CA ALA A 219 22.01 38.36 10.96
C ALA A 219 22.98 39.48 11.40
N HIS A 220 24.22 39.17 11.75
CA HIS A 220 25.21 40.18 12.16
C HIS A 220 26.14 40.62 11.01
N GLU A 221 25.86 40.17 9.78
CA GLU A 221 26.62 40.61 8.62
C GLU A 221 26.16 42.00 8.19
N GLN A 222 27.09 42.97 8.20
CA GLN A 222 26.79 44.37 7.88
C GLN A 222 26.57 44.58 6.38
N ASP A 223 27.16 43.73 5.54
CA ASP A 223 26.99 43.77 4.09
C ASP A 223 25.82 42.89 3.66
N ARG A 224 24.76 43.54 3.16
CA ARG A 224 23.53 42.86 2.70
C ARG A 224 23.80 41.86 1.56
N GLN A 225 24.78 42.10 0.69
CA GLN A 225 25.15 41.16 -0.36
C GLN A 225 25.78 39.90 0.23
N LYS A 226 26.65 40.05 1.25
CA LYS A 226 27.25 38.91 1.96
C LYS A 226 26.21 38.14 2.78
N ALA A 227 25.27 38.83 3.42
CA ALA A 227 24.15 38.19 4.11
C ALA A 227 23.32 37.31 3.15
N ASN A 228 23.00 37.84 1.96
CA ASN A 228 22.30 37.08 0.91
C ASN A 228 23.11 35.85 0.43
N LEU A 229 24.43 35.99 0.23
CA LEU A 229 25.30 34.88 -0.17
C LEU A 229 25.37 33.78 0.89
N ARG A 230 25.50 34.14 2.17
CA ARG A 230 25.52 33.16 3.29
C ARG A 230 24.18 32.47 3.46
N TRP A 231 23.08 33.21 3.31
CA TRP A 231 21.75 32.61 3.31
C TRP A 231 21.56 31.65 2.14
N ALA A 232 22.02 31.99 0.93
CA ALA A 232 22.00 31.08 -0.22
C ALA A 232 22.87 29.84 0.01
N GLN A 233 24.03 29.99 0.65
CA GLN A 233 24.87 28.87 1.07
C GLN A 233 24.13 27.96 2.08
N MET A 234 23.37 28.53 3.02
CA MET A 234 22.54 27.76 3.95
C MET A 234 21.53 26.86 3.24
N VAL A 235 20.81 27.43 2.27
CA VAL A 235 19.85 26.68 1.44
C VAL A 235 20.55 25.59 0.64
N ALA A 236 21.73 25.87 0.07
CA ALA A 236 22.53 24.88 -0.65
C ALA A 236 22.97 23.70 0.25
N GLU A 237 23.46 23.98 1.46
CA GLU A 237 23.85 22.93 2.42
C GLU A 237 22.63 22.12 2.90
N ALA A 238 21.46 22.77 3.04
CA ALA A 238 20.22 22.06 3.35
C ALA A 238 19.83 21.06 2.24
N VAL A 239 19.96 21.45 0.97
CA VAL A 239 19.75 20.56 -0.18
C VAL A 239 20.76 19.40 -0.17
N ASP A 240 22.04 19.69 0.07
CA ASP A 240 23.08 18.66 0.10
C ASP A 240 22.86 17.65 1.24
N HIS A 241 22.42 18.11 2.42
CA HIS A 241 22.02 17.22 3.51
C HIS A 241 20.81 16.36 3.19
N PHE A 242 19.81 16.90 2.49
CA PHE A 242 18.68 16.10 2.02
C PHE A 242 19.15 14.98 1.08
N ASN A 243 20.01 15.31 0.11
CA ASN A 243 20.54 14.36 -0.86
C ASN A 243 21.36 13.23 -0.20
N GLN A 244 22.02 13.52 0.92
CA GLN A 244 22.73 12.56 1.76
C GLN A 244 21.82 11.70 2.65
N GLY A 245 20.50 11.94 2.65
CA GLY A 245 19.51 11.20 3.44
C GLY A 245 19.21 11.80 4.82
N ALA A 246 19.80 12.95 5.18
CA ALA A 246 19.59 13.63 6.44
C ALA A 246 18.42 14.64 6.37
N ILE A 247 17.20 14.14 6.11
CA ILE A 247 15.99 14.97 5.92
C ILE A 247 15.72 15.90 7.12
N ALA A 248 15.99 15.44 8.33
CA ALA A 248 15.75 16.21 9.54
C ALA A 248 16.64 17.43 9.67
N ARG A 249 17.94 17.24 9.44
CA ARG A 249 18.91 18.33 9.40
C ARG A 249 18.60 19.33 8.28
N SER A 250 18.23 18.82 7.10
CA SER A 250 17.80 19.66 5.98
C SER A 250 16.63 20.57 6.37
N VAL A 251 15.56 20.00 6.93
CA VAL A 251 14.39 20.76 7.38
C VAL A 251 14.76 21.80 8.44
N THR A 252 15.61 21.47 9.41
CA THR A 252 16.07 22.44 10.42
C THR A 252 16.80 23.63 9.81
N LEU A 253 17.66 23.41 8.82
CA LEU A 253 18.35 24.49 8.11
C LEU A 253 17.37 25.34 7.27
N LEU A 254 16.39 24.71 6.61
CA LEU A 254 15.36 25.43 5.86
C LEU A 254 14.43 26.26 6.76
N GLU A 255 14.09 25.76 7.95
CA GLU A 255 13.33 26.51 8.96
C GLU A 255 14.13 27.72 9.47
N LEU A 256 15.44 27.57 9.70
CA LEU A 256 16.32 28.68 10.05
C LEU A 256 16.40 29.71 8.92
N ALA A 257 16.54 29.26 7.67
CA ALA A 257 16.56 30.13 6.50
C ALA A 257 15.24 30.91 6.35
N ALA A 258 14.09 30.24 6.52
CA ALA A 258 12.78 30.88 6.49
C ALA A 258 12.62 31.92 7.62
N ARG A 259 13.14 31.63 8.81
CA ARG A 259 13.13 32.56 9.94
C ARG A 259 13.94 33.82 9.64
N LEU A 260 15.17 33.70 9.15
CA LEU A 260 16.02 34.85 8.78
C LEU A 260 15.37 35.72 7.69
N GLN A 261 14.66 35.10 6.74
CA GLN A 261 13.89 35.82 5.74
C GLN A 261 12.74 36.62 6.39
N SER A 262 11.99 36.01 7.32
CA SER A 262 10.89 36.69 8.04
C SER A 262 11.34 37.81 8.97
N GLU A 263 12.56 37.72 9.50
CA GLU A 263 13.20 38.75 10.34
C GLU A 263 13.72 39.95 9.52
N GLY A 264 13.73 39.86 8.18
CA GLY A 264 14.18 40.94 7.29
C GLY A 264 15.70 41.02 7.11
N GLU A 265 16.43 40.00 7.57
CA GLU A 265 17.89 39.91 7.52
C GLU A 265 18.44 39.67 6.10
N VAL A 266 17.57 39.28 5.17
CA VAL A 266 17.90 38.93 3.79
C VAL A 266 16.98 39.70 2.85
N ASP A 267 17.51 40.08 1.69
CA ASP A 267 16.70 40.70 0.64
C ASP A 267 15.65 39.71 0.08
N PRO A 268 14.35 40.06 0.07
CA PRO A 268 13.28 39.15 -0.32
C PRO A 268 13.34 38.72 -1.78
N GLU A 269 13.72 39.62 -2.71
CA GLU A 269 13.85 39.26 -4.13
C GLU A 269 15.00 38.28 -4.37
N SER A 270 16.13 38.49 -3.69
CA SER A 270 17.28 37.59 -3.75
C SER A 270 16.94 36.21 -3.16
N ALA A 271 16.23 36.19 -2.03
CA ALA A 271 15.77 34.95 -1.39
C ALA A 271 14.80 34.16 -2.28
N GLU A 272 13.87 34.84 -2.95
CA GLU A 272 12.92 34.23 -3.87
C GLU A 272 13.62 33.59 -5.08
N LYS A 273 14.59 34.28 -5.70
CA LYS A 273 15.38 33.74 -6.83
C LYS A 273 16.11 32.45 -6.47
N VAL A 274 16.71 32.41 -5.29
CA VAL A 274 17.41 31.22 -4.79
C VAL A 274 16.41 30.08 -4.52
N ARG A 275 15.27 30.35 -3.85
CA ARG A 275 14.25 29.32 -3.60
C ARG A 275 13.62 28.78 -4.89
N ALA A 276 13.47 29.62 -5.91
CA ALA A 276 12.93 29.23 -7.20
C ALA A 276 13.80 28.21 -7.95
N THR A 277 15.11 28.20 -7.70
CA THR A 277 16.09 27.37 -8.45
C THR A 277 16.74 26.28 -7.60
N ALA A 278 16.87 26.46 -6.29
CA ALA A 278 17.58 25.51 -5.41
C ALA A 278 16.94 24.11 -5.39
N HIS A 279 15.63 24.00 -5.63
CA HIS A 279 14.93 22.73 -5.67
C HIS A 279 15.38 21.82 -6.83
N ASP A 280 15.93 22.38 -7.91
CA ASP A 280 16.44 21.61 -9.07
C ASP A 280 17.64 20.73 -8.70
N ARG A 281 18.32 21.05 -7.60
CA ARG A 281 19.46 20.28 -7.06
C ARG A 281 19.03 19.15 -6.11
N LEU A 282 17.75 19.05 -5.76
CA LEU A 282 17.26 17.95 -4.92
C LEU A 282 17.26 16.65 -5.72
N SER A 283 17.76 15.59 -5.10
CA SER A 283 17.75 14.25 -5.68
C SER A 283 16.31 13.76 -5.82
N ARG A 284 15.90 13.48 -7.05
CA ARG A 284 14.58 12.91 -7.37
C ARG A 284 14.35 11.58 -6.66
N ASP A 285 15.37 10.73 -6.60
CA ASP A 285 15.28 9.42 -5.94
C ASP A 285 15.04 9.56 -4.44
N ARG A 286 15.74 10.50 -3.79
CA ARG A 286 15.54 10.78 -2.35
C ARG A 286 14.18 11.40 -2.06
N LEU A 287 13.71 12.29 -2.94
CA LEU A 287 12.36 12.85 -2.88
C LEU A 287 11.29 11.77 -3.00
N LEU A 288 11.45 10.84 -3.94
CA LEU A 288 10.55 9.71 -4.12
C LEU A 288 10.59 8.75 -2.92
N GLU A 289 11.79 8.38 -2.45
CA GLU A 289 11.98 7.53 -1.26
C GLU A 289 11.26 8.13 -0.04
N ALA A 290 11.46 9.42 0.22
CA ALA A 290 10.83 10.12 1.34
C ALA A 290 9.31 10.28 1.18
N ALA A 291 8.81 10.38 -0.05
CA ALA A 291 7.37 10.48 -0.32
C ALA A 291 6.65 9.14 -0.11
N LEU A 292 7.29 8.04 -0.45
CA LEU A 292 6.75 6.69 -0.26
C LEU A 292 6.80 6.25 1.22
N ASP A 293 7.75 6.74 2.01
CA ASP A 293 7.84 6.48 3.46
C ASP A 293 6.89 7.38 4.27
N VAL A 294 5.78 6.82 4.75
CA VAL A 294 4.76 7.51 5.55
C VAL A 294 5.35 8.22 6.78
N THR A 295 6.40 7.66 7.40
CA THR A 295 7.04 8.25 8.58
C THR A 295 7.85 9.50 8.26
N ARG A 296 8.32 9.65 7.01
CA ARG A 296 9.10 10.80 6.54
C ARG A 296 8.24 11.90 5.92
N ARG A 297 7.00 11.59 5.52
CA ARG A 297 6.07 12.56 4.89
C ARG A 297 5.90 13.87 5.66
N PRO A 298 5.77 13.91 7.01
CA PRO A 298 5.64 15.17 7.74
C PRO A 298 6.85 16.11 7.55
N MET A 299 8.05 15.53 7.48
CA MET A 299 9.29 16.27 7.27
C MET A 299 9.46 16.68 5.82
N LEU A 300 9.12 15.79 4.90
CA LEU A 300 9.11 16.08 3.47
C LEU A 300 8.17 17.25 3.16
N ARG A 301 6.98 17.31 3.77
CA ARG A 301 6.04 18.43 3.59
C ARG A 301 6.68 19.78 3.89
N LYS A 302 7.37 19.91 5.03
CA LYS A 302 8.08 21.14 5.39
C LYS A 302 9.14 21.53 4.35
N LEU A 303 9.82 20.55 3.77
CA LEU A 303 10.77 20.77 2.69
C LEU A 303 10.08 21.23 1.40
N LEU A 304 8.97 20.59 1.01
CA LEU A 304 8.18 20.98 -0.18
C LEU A 304 7.63 22.40 -0.04
N ASP A 305 7.10 22.76 1.12
CA ASP A 305 6.55 24.10 1.41
C ASP A 305 7.61 25.21 1.30
N HIS A 306 8.89 24.87 1.53
CA HIS A 306 9.98 25.81 1.36
C HIS A 306 10.25 26.16 -0.11
N PHE A 307 10.01 25.27 -1.07
CA PHE A 307 10.38 25.48 -2.48
C PHE A 307 9.15 25.76 -3.36
N PRO A 308 8.99 26.97 -3.91
CA PRO A 308 7.83 27.31 -4.76
C PRO A 308 7.67 26.41 -5.99
N GLY A 309 8.78 25.93 -6.56
CA GLY A 309 8.79 25.00 -7.69
C GLY A 309 8.21 23.61 -7.37
N LEU A 310 8.20 23.22 -6.09
CA LEU A 310 7.62 21.98 -5.57
C LEU A 310 6.26 22.20 -4.89
N SER A 311 5.68 23.39 -5.03
CA SER A 311 4.33 23.67 -4.53
C SER A 311 3.30 22.79 -5.23
N ALA A 312 2.22 22.43 -4.52
CA ALA A 312 1.15 21.61 -5.08
C ALA A 312 0.58 22.19 -6.38
N HIS A 313 0.47 23.52 -6.51
CA HIS A 313 0.03 24.17 -7.75
C HIS A 313 0.96 23.85 -8.93
N ARG A 314 2.28 24.01 -8.74
CA ARG A 314 3.29 23.71 -9.78
C ARG A 314 3.36 22.23 -10.12
N LEU A 315 3.27 21.35 -9.12
CA LEU A 315 3.26 19.91 -9.33
C LEU A 315 2.01 19.45 -10.11
N ILE A 316 0.84 20.06 -9.87
CA ILE A 316 -0.39 19.80 -10.64
C ILE A 316 -0.23 20.29 -12.09
N ASP A 317 0.37 21.45 -12.32
CA ASP A 317 0.66 21.94 -13.68
C ASP A 317 1.58 20.98 -14.44
N GLN A 318 2.68 20.54 -13.81
CA GLN A 318 3.58 19.55 -14.38
C GLN A 318 2.84 18.24 -14.67
N LEU A 319 2.01 17.77 -13.73
CA LEU A 319 1.23 16.54 -13.88
C LEU A 319 0.27 16.59 -15.07
N SER A 320 -0.22 17.78 -15.44
CA SER A 320 -1.18 17.95 -16.54
C SER A 320 -0.60 17.70 -17.93
N VAL A 321 0.70 17.92 -18.11
CA VAL A 321 1.41 17.76 -19.39
C VAL A 321 2.39 16.59 -19.40
N GLU A 322 2.57 15.91 -18.26
CA GLU A 322 3.55 14.85 -18.10
C GLU A 322 3.13 13.56 -18.80
N ALA A 323 3.83 13.22 -19.88
CA ALA A 323 3.62 12.02 -20.67
C ALA A 323 4.35 10.81 -20.07
N ASP A 324 5.53 11.03 -19.47
CA ASP A 324 6.36 9.96 -18.92
C ASP A 324 5.74 9.34 -17.67
N ARG A 325 5.76 8.01 -17.61
CA ARG A 325 5.12 7.25 -16.53
C ARG A 325 5.86 7.40 -15.20
N HIS A 326 7.19 7.42 -15.21
CA HIS A 326 8.00 7.51 -14.00
C HIS A 326 7.91 8.92 -13.40
N ALA A 327 8.03 9.94 -14.25
CA ALA A 327 7.83 11.33 -13.88
C ALA A 327 6.42 11.56 -13.32
N ARG A 328 5.38 10.98 -13.93
CA ARG A 328 4.02 11.03 -13.38
C ARG A 328 3.92 10.37 -12.00
N ARG A 329 4.48 9.17 -11.81
CA ARG A 329 4.49 8.47 -10.50
C ARG A 329 5.20 9.32 -9.44
N TYR A 330 6.31 9.95 -9.81
CA TYR A 330 7.04 10.87 -8.96
C TYR A 330 6.19 12.07 -8.54
N LEU A 331 5.54 12.76 -9.49
CA LEU A 331 4.67 13.90 -9.20
C LEU A 331 3.49 13.53 -8.29
N LEU A 332 2.86 12.37 -8.56
CA LEU A 332 1.78 11.85 -7.71
C LEU A 332 2.25 11.59 -6.27
N ALA A 333 3.42 10.98 -6.09
CA ALA A 333 3.97 10.71 -4.77
C ALA A 333 4.24 12.00 -3.98
N LEU A 334 4.80 13.03 -4.64
CA LEU A 334 5.03 14.34 -4.01
C LEU A 334 3.71 15.04 -3.62
N LEU A 335 2.71 15.02 -4.50
CA LEU A 335 1.38 15.59 -4.22
C LEU A 335 0.70 14.87 -3.06
N GLU A 336 0.80 13.53 -2.99
CA GLU A 336 0.27 12.75 -1.87
C GLU A 336 0.99 13.08 -0.55
N ALA A 337 2.31 13.23 -0.56
CA ALA A 337 3.10 13.62 0.60
C ALA A 337 2.74 15.03 1.11
N GLY A 338 2.41 15.95 0.20
CA GLY A 338 1.89 17.29 0.50
C GLY A 338 0.65 17.27 1.41
N GLY A 339 -0.13 16.18 1.40
CA GLY A 339 -1.22 15.96 2.34
C GLY A 339 -2.38 16.94 2.18
N ALA A 340 -3.09 17.23 3.28
CA ALA A 340 -4.38 17.94 3.26
C ALA A 340 -4.33 19.31 2.55
N ALA A 341 -3.20 20.02 2.60
CA ALA A 341 -3.01 21.32 1.96
C ALA A 341 -3.10 21.26 0.43
N ALA A 342 -2.80 20.11 -0.20
CA ALA A 342 -2.92 19.95 -1.65
C ALA A 342 -4.39 19.80 -2.10
N ARG A 343 -5.28 19.36 -1.21
CA ARG A 343 -6.66 18.95 -1.56
C ARG A 343 -7.49 20.07 -2.20
N PRO A 344 -7.54 21.31 -1.67
CA PRO A 344 -8.31 22.39 -2.29
C PRO A 344 -7.87 22.68 -3.72
N LEU A 345 -6.56 22.61 -3.99
CA LEU A 345 -5.99 22.82 -5.32
C LEU A 345 -6.34 21.67 -6.29
N LEU A 346 -6.39 20.43 -5.80
CA LEU A 346 -6.84 19.28 -6.58
C LEU A 346 -8.31 19.41 -6.99
N ILE A 347 -9.17 19.85 -6.06
CA ILE A 347 -10.60 20.09 -6.31
C ILE A 347 -10.78 21.23 -7.31
N GLN A 348 -10.10 22.36 -7.08
CA GLN A 348 -10.14 23.50 -8.00
C GLN A 348 -9.68 23.11 -9.41
N ARG A 349 -8.60 22.32 -9.52
CA ARG A 349 -8.14 21.83 -10.82
C ARG A 349 -9.18 20.92 -11.47
N LEU A 350 -9.78 20.01 -10.70
CA LEU A 350 -10.81 19.10 -11.20
C LEU A 350 -12.04 19.87 -11.71
N GLU A 351 -12.47 20.90 -10.98
CA GLU A 351 -13.57 21.78 -11.38
C GLU A 351 -13.29 22.48 -12.72
N VAL A 352 -12.08 23.02 -12.91
CA VAL A 352 -11.69 23.70 -14.16
C VAL A 352 -11.76 22.75 -15.36
N THR A 353 -11.44 21.45 -15.18
CA THR A 353 -11.58 20.46 -16.26
C THR A 353 -13.03 20.22 -16.69
N TYR A 354 -14.00 20.63 -15.88
CA TYR A 354 -15.43 20.49 -16.17
C TYR A 354 -16.08 21.80 -16.65
N VAL A 355 -15.76 22.93 -16.00
CA VAL A 355 -16.40 24.24 -16.24
C VAL A 355 -15.70 25.04 -17.36
N GLY A 356 -14.41 24.79 -17.62
CA GLY A 356 -13.59 25.58 -18.54
C GLY A 356 -13.86 25.34 -20.04
N PRO A 357 -13.42 26.27 -20.92
CA PRO A 357 -13.53 26.14 -22.38
C PRO A 357 -12.68 25.00 -22.95
N VAL A 358 -11.75 24.44 -22.16
CA VAL A 358 -10.95 23.27 -22.50
C VAL A 358 -11.73 22.01 -22.16
N ARG A 359 -12.78 21.72 -22.94
CA ARG A 359 -13.34 20.36 -23.03
C ARG A 359 -12.39 19.51 -23.86
N ALA A 360 -11.17 19.31 -23.37
CA ALA A 360 -10.28 18.35 -23.98
C ALA A 360 -10.87 16.97 -23.70
N VAL A 361 -11.42 16.35 -24.74
CA VAL A 361 -11.87 14.95 -24.78
C VAL A 361 -10.77 13.99 -24.25
N ASP A 362 -9.52 14.46 -24.19
CA ASP A 362 -8.33 13.74 -23.71
C ASP A 362 -7.92 14.02 -22.25
N SER A 363 -8.66 14.85 -21.50
CA SER A 363 -8.30 15.22 -20.11
C SER A 363 -8.60 14.16 -19.05
N TRP A 364 -9.21 13.04 -19.44
CA TRP A 364 -9.64 11.99 -18.51
C TRP A 364 -8.48 11.38 -17.71
N HIS A 365 -7.27 11.34 -18.28
CA HIS A 365 -6.06 10.88 -17.58
C HIS A 365 -5.72 11.78 -16.38
N LEU A 366 -5.78 13.10 -16.58
CA LEU A 366 -5.57 14.07 -15.52
C LEU A 366 -6.68 13.96 -14.48
N GLN A 367 -7.95 13.93 -14.90
CA GLN A 367 -9.09 13.77 -13.99
C GLN A 367 -8.97 12.52 -13.11
N ARG A 368 -8.59 11.38 -13.71
CA ARG A 368 -8.33 10.13 -12.99
C ARG A 368 -7.19 10.29 -11.99
N ASN A 369 -6.08 10.93 -12.37
CA ASN A 369 -4.95 11.16 -11.49
C ASN A 369 -5.31 12.08 -10.31
N LEU A 370 -6.12 13.12 -10.55
CA LEU A 370 -6.62 14.00 -9.49
C LEU A 370 -7.55 13.25 -8.53
N LEU A 371 -8.46 12.41 -9.04
CA LEU A 371 -9.32 11.56 -8.21
C LEU A 371 -8.53 10.52 -7.41
N TYR A 372 -7.51 9.91 -8.02
CA TYR A 372 -6.57 9.01 -7.34
C TYR A 372 -5.93 9.69 -6.12
N LEU A 373 -5.51 10.96 -6.27
CA LEU A 373 -4.95 11.75 -5.18
C LEU A 373 -6.02 12.11 -4.15
N LEU A 374 -7.20 12.54 -4.58
CA LEU A 374 -8.32 12.88 -3.70
C LEU A 374 -8.81 11.70 -2.84
N ASN A 375 -8.65 10.45 -3.32
CA ASN A 375 -8.93 9.23 -2.57
C ASN A 375 -7.88 8.91 -1.49
N ARG A 376 -6.68 9.50 -1.56
CA ARG A 376 -5.54 9.22 -0.65
C ARG A 376 -5.16 10.38 0.25
N VAL A 377 -5.36 11.60 -0.23
CA VAL A 377 -5.08 12.83 0.51
C VAL A 377 -6.18 13.05 1.55
N PRO A 378 -5.84 13.19 2.84
CA PRO A 378 -6.84 13.37 3.89
C PRO A 378 -7.68 14.63 3.67
N ARG A 379 -8.96 14.56 4.02
CA ARG A 379 -9.88 15.70 4.03
C ARG A 379 -9.51 16.66 5.17
N PRO A 380 -9.42 17.97 4.93
CA PRO A 380 -9.35 18.94 6.02
C PRO A 380 -10.69 18.96 6.78
N ALA A 381 -10.67 19.41 8.03
CA ALA A 381 -11.83 19.34 8.94
C ALA A 381 -13.00 20.24 8.49
N ASP A 382 -12.70 21.30 7.74
CA ASP A 382 -13.62 22.31 7.21
C ASP A 382 -14.01 22.07 5.73
N ALA A 383 -13.74 20.87 5.20
CA ALA A 383 -14.06 20.55 3.81
C ALA A 383 -15.57 20.64 3.51
N ASP A 384 -15.93 21.36 2.45
CA ASP A 384 -17.30 21.38 1.91
C ASP A 384 -17.57 20.09 1.11
N LEU A 385 -18.16 19.10 1.80
CA LEU A 385 -18.47 17.80 1.24
C LEU A 385 -19.54 17.85 0.15
N ASP A 386 -20.50 18.77 0.26
CA ASP A 386 -21.55 18.95 -0.74
C ASP A 386 -20.95 19.48 -2.05
N TRP A 387 -19.99 20.42 -1.94
CA TRP A 387 -19.22 20.90 -3.07
C TRP A 387 -18.37 19.82 -3.73
N GLU A 388 -17.60 19.05 -2.93
CA GLU A 388 -16.83 17.91 -3.44
C GLU A 388 -17.71 16.89 -4.17
N LEU A 389 -18.87 16.56 -3.60
CA LEU A 389 -19.85 15.66 -4.22
C LEU A 389 -20.35 16.21 -5.55
N ARG A 390 -20.74 17.50 -5.62
CA ARG A 390 -21.20 18.13 -6.86
C ARG A 390 -20.18 18.02 -7.98
N ILE A 391 -18.90 18.32 -7.71
CA ILE A 391 -17.84 18.26 -8.72
C ILE A 391 -17.62 16.83 -9.21
N VAL A 392 -17.50 15.87 -8.30
CA VAL A 392 -17.12 14.50 -8.67
C VAL A 392 -18.30 13.70 -9.22
N SER A 393 -19.54 14.03 -8.85
CA SER A 393 -20.75 13.32 -9.30
C SER A 393 -20.84 13.21 -10.83
N VAL A 394 -20.45 14.25 -11.56
CA VAL A 394 -20.48 14.27 -13.03
C VAL A 394 -19.54 13.22 -13.64
N LEU A 395 -18.40 12.96 -12.99
CA LEU A 395 -17.37 12.03 -13.45
C LEU A 395 -17.74 10.55 -13.24
N THR A 396 -18.93 10.29 -12.70
CA THR A 396 -19.48 8.93 -12.54
C THR A 396 -20.36 8.50 -13.73
N ALA A 397 -20.47 9.31 -14.78
CA ALA A 397 -21.33 9.02 -15.91
C ALA A 397 -20.84 7.78 -16.70
N PRO A 398 -21.72 6.83 -17.05
CA PRO A 398 -21.31 5.52 -17.59
C PRO A 398 -20.71 5.58 -19.00
N HIS A 399 -20.89 6.68 -19.73
CA HIS A 399 -20.28 6.88 -21.06
C HIS A 399 -18.82 7.34 -20.98
N LEU A 400 -18.34 7.77 -19.81
CA LEU A 400 -16.94 8.15 -19.60
C LEU A 400 -16.04 6.91 -19.50
N PRO A 401 -14.71 7.06 -19.66
CA PRO A 401 -13.76 5.95 -19.52
C PRO A 401 -13.88 5.23 -18.18
N VAL A 402 -13.97 3.90 -18.20
CA VAL A 402 -14.24 3.07 -17.01
C VAL A 402 -13.24 3.31 -15.87
N GLN A 403 -11.98 3.54 -16.20
CA GLN A 403 -10.92 3.77 -15.20
C GLN A 403 -11.17 5.08 -14.44
N LEU A 404 -11.65 6.12 -15.12
CA LEU A 404 -12.04 7.39 -14.50
C LEU A 404 -13.30 7.19 -13.62
N VAL A 405 -14.32 6.55 -14.19
CA VAL A 405 -15.61 6.34 -13.52
C VAL A 405 -15.44 5.53 -12.23
N ARG A 406 -14.57 4.51 -12.21
CA ARG A 406 -14.29 3.71 -11.00
C ARG A 406 -13.67 4.53 -9.88
N GLU A 407 -12.69 5.38 -10.19
CA GLU A 407 -12.07 6.28 -9.20
C GLU A 407 -13.08 7.29 -8.65
N ALA A 408 -13.96 7.83 -9.51
CA ALA A 408 -15.02 8.75 -9.12
C ALA A 408 -16.07 8.06 -8.22
N ILE A 409 -16.50 6.83 -8.56
CA ILE A 409 -17.41 6.03 -7.73
C ILE A 409 -16.78 5.73 -6.37
N GLN A 410 -15.50 5.37 -6.34
CA GLN A 410 -14.77 5.14 -5.09
C GLN A 410 -14.78 6.39 -4.22
N PHE A 411 -14.53 7.56 -4.81
CA PHE A 411 -14.54 8.83 -4.12
C PHE A 411 -15.92 9.14 -3.51
N VAL A 412 -16.98 9.08 -4.33
CA VAL A 412 -18.36 9.33 -3.90
C VAL A 412 -18.78 8.36 -2.79
N GLY A 413 -18.44 7.08 -2.93
CA GLY A 413 -18.72 6.07 -1.90
C GLY A 413 -18.05 6.31 -0.55
N GLY A 414 -16.98 7.12 -0.53
CA GLY A 414 -16.28 7.53 0.69
C GLY A 414 -16.72 8.90 1.24
N ILE A 415 -17.76 9.53 0.69
CA ILE A 415 -18.33 10.77 1.21
C ILE A 415 -19.46 10.42 2.20
N PRO A 416 -19.37 10.84 3.47
CA PRO A 416 -20.38 10.54 4.49
C PRO A 416 -21.61 11.45 4.39
N LEU A 417 -22.20 11.60 3.20
CA LEU A 417 -23.41 12.40 2.97
C LEU A 417 -24.55 11.51 2.43
N PRO A 418 -25.80 11.72 2.89
CA PRO A 418 -26.97 11.04 2.31
C PRO A 418 -27.09 11.24 0.79
N GLY A 419 -26.77 12.44 0.31
CA GLY A 419 -26.76 12.77 -1.12
C GLY A 419 -25.80 11.93 -1.95
N ALA A 420 -24.68 11.47 -1.38
CA ALA A 420 -23.73 10.60 -2.06
C ALA A 420 -24.34 9.21 -2.30
N GLY A 421 -25.03 8.67 -1.28
CA GLY A 421 -25.80 7.42 -1.41
C GLY A 421 -26.88 7.53 -2.48
N ALA A 422 -27.71 8.58 -2.42
CA ALA A 422 -28.76 8.83 -3.41
C ALA A 422 -28.23 8.91 -4.85
N HIS A 423 -27.10 9.59 -5.05
CA HIS A 423 -26.42 9.66 -6.35
C HIS A 423 -25.96 8.29 -6.85
N LEU A 424 -25.36 7.47 -5.99
CA LEU A 424 -24.95 6.10 -6.35
C LEU A 424 -26.14 5.20 -6.68
N VAL A 425 -27.27 5.34 -5.98
CA VAL A 425 -28.51 4.62 -6.31
C VAL A 425 -28.99 5.00 -7.71
N GLN A 426 -28.98 6.29 -8.04
CA GLN A 426 -29.29 6.75 -9.40
C GLN A 426 -28.32 6.16 -10.43
N ARG A 427 -27.01 6.16 -10.15
CA ARG A 427 -26.00 5.58 -11.05
C ARG A 427 -26.22 4.08 -11.28
N MET A 428 -26.55 3.32 -10.24
CA MET A 428 -26.88 1.89 -10.37
C MET A 428 -28.07 1.69 -11.32
N ARG A 429 -29.17 2.41 -11.09
CA ARG A 429 -30.38 2.33 -11.92
C ARG A 429 -30.11 2.67 -13.38
N GLU A 430 -29.23 3.63 -13.65
CA GLU A 430 -28.83 3.96 -15.02
C GLU A 430 -28.03 2.85 -15.69
N VAL A 431 -27.06 2.25 -15.00
CA VAL A 431 -26.30 1.10 -15.51
C VAL A 431 -27.21 -0.10 -15.75
N GLU A 432 -28.12 -0.39 -14.82
CA GLU A 432 -29.14 -1.44 -14.98
C GLU A 432 -29.99 -1.20 -16.21
N LYS A 433 -30.51 0.01 -16.40
CA LYS A 433 -31.32 0.37 -17.56
C LYS A 433 -30.56 0.16 -18.87
N ILE A 434 -29.29 0.56 -18.95
CA ILE A 434 -28.46 0.35 -20.15
C ILE A 434 -28.32 -1.15 -20.45
N LEU A 435 -28.01 -1.96 -19.43
CA LEU A 435 -27.87 -3.40 -19.55
C LEU A 435 -29.19 -4.10 -19.92
N VAL A 436 -30.31 -3.67 -19.34
CA VAL A 436 -31.64 -4.24 -19.58
C VAL A 436 -32.16 -3.85 -20.96
N ASP A 437 -32.06 -2.57 -21.35
CA ASP A 437 -32.50 -2.08 -22.65
C ASP A 437 -31.65 -2.69 -23.80
N GLY A 438 -30.43 -3.15 -23.49
CA GLY A 438 -29.51 -3.69 -24.50
C GLY A 438 -28.99 -2.60 -25.45
N LYS A 439 -28.84 -1.36 -24.96
CA LYS A 439 -28.32 -0.25 -25.76
C LYS A 439 -26.83 -0.47 -26.04
N GLU A 440 -26.54 -1.06 -27.19
CA GLU A 440 -25.19 -1.21 -27.72
C GLU A 440 -24.61 0.18 -28.04
N GLY A 441 -23.38 0.46 -27.58
CA GLY A 441 -22.64 1.67 -27.96
C GLY A 441 -22.26 2.64 -26.84
N ILE A 442 -22.73 2.46 -25.59
CA ILE A 442 -22.25 3.29 -24.46
C ILE A 442 -20.93 2.77 -23.91
N GLN A 443 -20.90 1.50 -23.49
CA GLN A 443 -19.71 0.76 -23.08
C GLN A 443 -19.96 -0.73 -23.38
N PRO A 444 -18.91 -1.55 -23.58
CA PRO A 444 -19.04 -3.00 -23.65
C PRO A 444 -19.73 -3.57 -22.41
N VAL A 445 -20.62 -4.56 -22.58
CA VAL A 445 -21.36 -5.20 -21.48
C VAL A 445 -20.46 -5.66 -20.31
N PRO A 446 -19.29 -6.30 -20.53
CA PRO A 446 -18.41 -6.67 -19.42
C PRO A 446 -17.90 -5.47 -18.61
N GLN A 447 -17.74 -4.31 -19.25
CA GLN A 447 -17.34 -3.08 -18.58
C GLN A 447 -18.48 -2.50 -17.74
N LEU A 448 -19.72 -2.52 -18.25
CA LEU A 448 -20.91 -2.14 -17.48
C LEU A 448 -21.10 -3.03 -16.25
N TRP A 449 -20.83 -4.33 -16.33
CA TRP A 449 -20.82 -5.21 -15.15
C TRP A 449 -19.75 -4.83 -14.13
N ARG A 450 -18.54 -4.44 -14.56
CA ARG A 450 -17.49 -3.93 -13.64
C ARG A 450 -17.89 -2.62 -12.98
N LEU A 451 -18.60 -1.75 -13.71
CA LEU A 451 -19.16 -0.52 -13.14
C LEU A 451 -20.23 -0.84 -12.10
N ALA A 452 -21.17 -1.75 -12.40
CA ALA A 452 -22.17 -2.21 -11.43
C ALA A 452 -21.51 -2.78 -10.16
N ASN A 453 -20.46 -3.59 -10.29
CA ASN A 453 -19.69 -4.08 -9.13
C ASN A 453 -19.10 -2.92 -8.31
N SER A 454 -18.48 -1.94 -8.97
CA SER A 454 -17.87 -0.79 -8.28
C SER A 454 -18.92 0.07 -7.57
N ILE A 455 -20.11 0.27 -8.17
CA ILE A 455 -21.22 0.99 -7.56
C ILE A 455 -21.79 0.21 -6.38
N ALA A 456 -21.95 -1.12 -6.49
CA ALA A 456 -22.40 -1.97 -5.40
C ALA A 456 -21.47 -1.87 -4.18
N SER A 457 -20.15 -1.97 -4.38
CA SER A 457 -19.17 -1.80 -3.31
C SER A 457 -19.20 -0.38 -2.71
N ALA A 458 -19.51 0.64 -3.51
CA ALA A 458 -19.67 2.01 -3.02
C ALA A 458 -20.97 2.18 -2.19
N LEU A 459 -22.09 1.62 -2.64
CA LEU A 459 -23.37 1.63 -1.91
C LEU A 459 -23.25 0.93 -0.55
N ALA A 460 -22.56 -0.21 -0.48
CA ALA A 460 -22.28 -0.91 0.76
C ALA A 460 -21.48 -0.04 1.75
N ARG A 461 -20.44 0.64 1.25
CA ARG A 461 -19.55 1.52 2.03
C ARG A 461 -20.21 2.83 2.50
N CYS A 462 -21.11 3.42 1.72
CA CYS A 462 -21.84 4.64 2.13
C CYS A 462 -22.58 4.46 3.45
N GLY A 463 -23.06 3.24 3.73
CA GLY A 463 -23.60 2.88 5.04
C GLY A 463 -24.99 3.44 5.36
N THR A 464 -25.63 4.21 4.47
CA THR A 464 -27.00 4.69 4.65
C THR A 464 -28.03 3.60 4.35
N SER A 465 -29.20 3.67 5.00
CA SER A 465 -30.30 2.69 4.81
C SER A 465 -30.70 2.59 3.34
N ASP A 466 -30.95 3.73 2.70
CA ASP A 466 -31.37 3.79 1.28
C ASP A 466 -30.34 3.18 0.32
N ALA A 467 -29.05 3.42 0.56
CA ALA A 467 -27.99 2.88 -0.29
C ALA A 467 -27.87 1.35 -0.14
N ARG A 468 -27.93 0.84 1.09
CA ARG A 468 -27.89 -0.61 1.34
C ARG A 468 -29.17 -1.30 0.87
N MET A 469 -30.32 -0.66 1.01
CA MET A 469 -31.58 -1.17 0.47
C MET A 469 -31.52 -1.30 -1.05
N ALA A 470 -31.08 -0.26 -1.76
CA ALA A 470 -30.93 -0.29 -3.21
C ALA A 470 -29.94 -1.39 -3.68
N LEU A 471 -28.86 -1.63 -2.91
CA LEU A 471 -27.95 -2.75 -3.17
C LEU A 471 -28.65 -4.11 -3.00
N VAL A 472 -29.48 -4.27 -1.96
CA VAL A 472 -30.26 -5.49 -1.73
C VAL A 472 -31.28 -5.71 -2.84
N GLU A 473 -32.05 -4.68 -3.23
CA GLU A 473 -32.98 -4.72 -4.36
C GLU A 473 -32.27 -5.13 -5.66
N HIS A 474 -31.13 -4.49 -5.97
CA HIS A 474 -30.31 -4.81 -7.13
C HIS A 474 -29.87 -6.27 -7.12
N ALA A 475 -29.30 -6.72 -6.01
CA ALA A 475 -28.74 -8.07 -5.88
C ALA A 475 -29.80 -9.16 -6.05
N LEU A 476 -31.02 -8.89 -5.55
CA LEU A 476 -32.15 -9.83 -5.56
C LEU A 476 -33.04 -9.71 -6.81
N SER A 477 -32.69 -8.84 -7.76
CA SER A 477 -33.41 -8.73 -9.04
C SER A 477 -33.28 -9.98 -9.91
N PHE A 478 -32.18 -10.73 -9.77
CA PHE A 478 -31.82 -11.93 -10.56
C PHE A 478 -31.94 -11.76 -12.08
N HIS A 479 -31.89 -10.53 -12.58
CA HIS A 479 -32.13 -10.25 -13.99
C HIS A 479 -30.93 -10.73 -14.83
N PRO A 480 -31.11 -11.63 -15.83
CA PRO A 480 -29.99 -12.28 -16.53
C PRO A 480 -29.00 -11.31 -17.20
N ARG A 481 -29.49 -10.17 -17.70
CA ARG A 481 -28.64 -9.14 -18.34
C ARG A 481 -27.74 -8.37 -17.36
N LEU A 482 -28.02 -8.44 -16.05
CA LEU A 482 -27.25 -7.74 -15.01
C LEU A 482 -26.05 -8.55 -14.48
N GLY A 483 -25.87 -9.78 -14.97
CA GLY A 483 -24.82 -10.70 -14.54
C GLY A 483 -25.13 -11.36 -13.19
N ASP A 484 -24.09 -11.75 -12.45
CA ASP A 484 -24.22 -12.35 -11.11
C ASP A 484 -24.53 -11.27 -10.05
N THR A 485 -25.78 -10.82 -10.00
CA THR A 485 -26.22 -9.77 -9.07
C THR A 485 -26.10 -10.18 -7.61
N ALA A 486 -26.37 -11.45 -7.29
CA ALA A 486 -26.35 -11.96 -5.93
C ALA A 486 -24.95 -11.91 -5.32
N SER A 487 -23.91 -12.15 -6.12
CA SER A 487 -22.52 -12.06 -5.65
C SER A 487 -22.15 -10.68 -5.08
N ARG A 488 -22.83 -9.61 -5.49
CA ARG A 488 -22.58 -8.22 -5.05
C ARG A 488 -23.02 -7.96 -3.59
N LEU A 489 -23.81 -8.84 -2.99
CA LEU A 489 -24.08 -8.81 -1.54
C LEU A 489 -22.86 -9.15 -0.69
N ALA A 490 -21.80 -9.69 -1.28
CA ALA A 490 -20.56 -9.98 -0.55
C ALA A 490 -19.99 -8.72 0.14
N ASP A 491 -20.21 -7.53 -0.43
CA ASP A 491 -19.74 -6.26 0.15
C ASP A 491 -20.53 -5.84 1.41
N LEU A 492 -21.69 -6.46 1.68
CA LEU A 492 -22.42 -6.33 2.94
C LEU A 492 -21.99 -7.36 3.99
N ALA A 493 -21.16 -8.34 3.63
CA ALA A 493 -20.69 -9.33 4.59
C ALA A 493 -19.89 -8.66 5.71
N GLY A 494 -20.24 -8.95 6.96
CA GLY A 494 -19.60 -8.33 8.13
C GLY A 494 -20.18 -6.99 8.54
N ALA A 495 -21.11 -6.40 7.78
CA ALA A 495 -21.81 -5.19 8.18
C ALA A 495 -22.89 -5.50 9.24
N ASP A 496 -22.92 -4.71 10.31
CA ASP A 496 -24.00 -4.77 11.29
C ASP A 496 -25.20 -3.94 10.82
N LEU A 497 -26.34 -4.60 10.62
CA LEU A 497 -27.58 -4.00 10.12
C LEU A 497 -28.57 -3.65 11.24
N ARG A 498 -28.19 -3.71 12.53
CA ARG A 498 -29.09 -3.36 13.65
C ARG A 498 -29.70 -1.96 13.53
N GLY A 499 -28.95 -1.00 13.00
CA GLY A 499 -29.45 0.37 12.74
C GLY A 499 -30.30 0.51 11.47
N GLN A 500 -30.53 -0.57 10.72
CA GLN A 500 -31.19 -0.59 9.41
C GLN A 500 -32.16 -1.78 9.30
N PRO A 501 -33.23 -1.79 10.12
CA PRO A 501 -34.13 -2.93 10.25
C PRO A 501 -34.83 -3.29 8.93
N GLU A 502 -35.10 -2.30 8.08
CA GLU A 502 -35.70 -2.50 6.77
C GLU A 502 -34.82 -3.36 5.86
N VAL A 503 -33.51 -3.08 5.81
CA VAL A 503 -32.52 -3.83 5.02
C VAL A 503 -32.41 -5.27 5.53
N ALA A 504 -32.37 -5.45 6.85
CA ALA A 504 -32.35 -6.77 7.46
C ALA A 504 -33.65 -7.56 7.17
N ALA A 505 -34.81 -6.91 7.23
CA ALA A 505 -36.10 -7.52 6.92
C ALA A 505 -36.16 -7.99 5.46
N ALA A 506 -35.74 -7.16 4.50
CA ALA A 506 -35.70 -7.53 3.08
C ALA A 506 -34.81 -8.76 2.81
N LEU A 507 -33.65 -8.84 3.48
CA LEU A 507 -32.76 -10.01 3.40
C LEU A 507 -33.39 -11.25 4.05
N LEU A 508 -34.07 -11.11 5.19
CA LEU A 508 -34.76 -12.23 5.86
C LEU A 508 -35.92 -12.77 5.04
N ASP A 509 -36.72 -11.91 4.43
CA ASP A 509 -37.83 -12.34 3.58
C ASP A 509 -37.31 -13.05 2.33
N SER A 510 -36.22 -12.55 1.75
CA SER A 510 -35.56 -13.19 0.62
C SER A 510 -34.95 -14.54 1.00
N LEU A 511 -34.36 -14.66 2.20
CA LEU A 511 -33.87 -15.93 2.75
C LEU A 511 -35.00 -16.95 2.86
N ARG A 512 -36.19 -16.55 3.32
CA ARG A 512 -37.38 -17.42 3.44
C ARG A 512 -37.89 -17.86 2.06
N ILE A 513 -37.97 -16.94 1.10
CA ILE A 513 -38.48 -17.21 -0.25
C ILE A 513 -37.54 -18.15 -1.02
N LEU A 514 -36.23 -17.94 -0.91
CA LEU A 514 -35.23 -18.68 -1.68
C LEU A 514 -34.81 -20.00 -1.03
N ALA A 515 -35.13 -20.21 0.25
CA ALA A 515 -34.78 -21.43 0.97
C ALA A 515 -35.38 -22.69 0.28
N PRO A 516 -34.62 -23.78 0.11
CA PRO A 516 -35.10 -24.96 -0.61
C PRO A 516 -36.25 -25.68 0.12
N MET A 517 -37.44 -25.75 -0.47
CA MET A 517 -38.50 -26.61 0.05
C MET A 517 -38.29 -28.08 -0.36
N ARG A 518 -38.56 -29.02 0.57
CA ARG A 518 -38.59 -30.46 0.25
C ARG A 518 -39.86 -30.79 -0.51
N MET A 519 -39.75 -31.10 -1.80
CA MET A 519 -40.84 -31.64 -2.62
C MET A 519 -40.44 -33.04 -3.10
N LEU A 520 -41.18 -34.07 -2.67
CA LEU A 520 -41.02 -35.46 -3.13
C LEU A 520 -39.58 -36.01 -3.07
N GLY A 521 -38.82 -35.69 -2.01
CA GLY A 521 -37.48 -36.24 -1.79
C GLY A 521 -36.34 -35.62 -2.61
N VAL A 522 -36.63 -34.67 -3.52
CA VAL A 522 -35.62 -33.94 -4.30
C VAL A 522 -35.59 -32.47 -3.88
N MET A 523 -34.40 -31.95 -3.53
CA MET A 523 -34.22 -30.56 -3.12
C MET A 523 -33.61 -29.73 -4.26
N SER A 524 -34.19 -28.56 -4.54
CA SER A 524 -33.71 -27.65 -5.59
C SER A 524 -32.45 -26.90 -5.18
N THR A 525 -31.45 -26.81 -6.08
CA THR A 525 -30.16 -26.13 -5.87
C THR A 525 -30.06 -24.78 -6.58
N ARG A 526 -31.14 -24.32 -7.22
CA ARG A 526 -31.13 -23.21 -8.19
C ARG A 526 -30.60 -21.88 -7.64
N ASN A 527 -30.70 -21.65 -6.33
CA ASN A 527 -30.40 -20.36 -5.68
C ASN A 527 -29.29 -20.43 -4.61
N GLU A 528 -28.49 -21.50 -4.60
CA GLU A 528 -27.52 -21.75 -3.52
C GLU A 528 -26.51 -20.61 -3.33
N LYS A 529 -25.98 -20.04 -4.42
CA LYS A 529 -25.08 -18.88 -4.37
C LYS A 529 -25.72 -17.65 -3.74
N ALA A 530 -26.99 -17.39 -4.05
CA ALA A 530 -27.74 -16.28 -3.48
C ALA A 530 -28.00 -16.48 -1.98
N LEU A 531 -28.33 -17.70 -1.57
CA LEU A 531 -28.49 -18.05 -0.16
C LEU A 531 -27.18 -17.87 0.62
N VAL A 532 -26.05 -18.29 0.06
CA VAL A 532 -24.72 -18.04 0.67
C VAL A 532 -24.48 -16.55 0.84
N ALA A 533 -24.77 -15.74 -0.17
CA ALA A 533 -24.56 -14.29 -0.13
C ALA A 533 -25.47 -13.59 0.91
N ILE A 534 -26.74 -13.97 0.98
CA ILE A 534 -27.70 -13.44 1.96
C ILE A 534 -27.29 -13.82 3.39
N VAL A 535 -26.93 -15.08 3.62
CA VAL A 535 -26.49 -15.55 4.95
C VAL A 535 -25.22 -14.81 5.39
N ARG A 536 -24.25 -14.60 4.48
CA ARG A 536 -23.03 -13.82 4.79
C ARG A 536 -23.34 -12.36 5.11
N ALA A 537 -24.28 -11.73 4.40
CA ALA A 537 -24.72 -10.35 4.69
C ALA A 537 -25.40 -10.24 6.06
N LEU A 538 -26.16 -11.24 6.48
CA LEU A 538 -26.84 -11.27 7.78
C LEU A 538 -25.93 -11.70 8.94
N ALA A 539 -24.78 -12.33 8.67
CA ALA A 539 -23.96 -13.01 9.68
C ALA A 539 -23.46 -12.10 10.83
N ALA A 540 -23.26 -10.81 10.57
CA ALA A 540 -22.81 -9.84 11.59
C ALA A 540 -23.97 -9.14 12.33
N THR A 541 -25.22 -9.33 11.90
CA THR A 541 -26.40 -8.67 12.47
C THR A 541 -27.03 -9.54 13.57
N ARG A 542 -27.04 -9.04 14.81
CA ARG A 542 -27.47 -9.82 15.99
C ARG A 542 -28.87 -9.49 16.53
N THR A 543 -29.84 -9.26 15.66
CA THR A 543 -31.23 -9.12 16.13
C THR A 543 -31.84 -10.50 16.43
N PRO A 544 -32.82 -10.61 17.35
CA PRO A 544 -33.50 -11.87 17.64
C PRO A 544 -34.09 -12.53 16.39
N GLU A 545 -34.62 -11.74 15.47
CA GLU A 545 -35.23 -12.19 14.23
C GLU A 545 -34.19 -12.81 13.28
N VAL A 546 -33.02 -12.15 13.15
CA VAL A 546 -31.92 -12.66 12.32
C VAL A 546 -31.32 -13.92 12.93
N ARG A 547 -31.05 -13.92 14.24
CA ARG A 547 -30.53 -15.11 14.94
C ARG A 547 -31.46 -16.31 14.75
N LYS A 548 -32.76 -16.14 15.03
CA LYS A 548 -33.75 -17.20 14.87
C LYS A 548 -33.77 -17.74 13.43
N ALA A 549 -33.76 -16.87 12.44
CA ALA A 549 -33.74 -17.29 11.04
C ALA A 549 -32.46 -18.06 10.67
N LEU A 550 -31.29 -17.62 11.12
CA LEU A 550 -30.02 -18.31 10.88
C LEU A 550 -29.95 -19.66 11.61
N GLU A 551 -30.46 -19.76 12.83
CA GLU A 551 -30.58 -21.03 13.58
C GLU A 551 -31.50 -22.02 12.84
N GLU A 552 -32.64 -21.55 12.34
CA GLU A 552 -33.54 -22.38 11.53
C GLU A 552 -32.87 -22.88 10.24
N ILE A 553 -32.12 -22.02 9.54
CA ILE A 553 -31.36 -22.39 8.35
C ILE A 553 -30.24 -23.39 8.69
N ALA A 554 -29.49 -23.14 9.77
CA ALA A 554 -28.41 -24.01 10.24
C ALA A 554 -28.94 -25.42 10.57
N ALA A 555 -30.07 -25.50 11.27
CA ALA A 555 -30.69 -26.77 11.64
C ALA A 555 -31.25 -27.54 10.44
N ARG A 556 -31.92 -26.85 9.51
CA ARG A 556 -32.58 -27.50 8.36
C ARG A 556 -31.62 -27.89 7.24
N TYR A 557 -30.48 -27.21 7.10
CA TYR A 557 -29.57 -27.35 5.95
C TYR A 557 -28.10 -27.54 6.37
N ALA A 558 -27.84 -28.27 7.46
CA ALA A 558 -26.50 -28.46 8.04
C ALA A 558 -25.45 -29.04 7.07
N ASP A 559 -25.88 -29.80 6.06
CA ASP A 559 -25.05 -30.39 5.01
C ASP A 559 -24.67 -29.40 3.89
N ARG A 560 -25.38 -28.28 3.77
CA ARG A 560 -25.17 -27.27 2.72
C ARG A 560 -24.20 -26.18 3.15
N GLU A 561 -23.59 -25.49 2.17
CA GLU A 561 -22.63 -24.42 2.45
C GLU A 561 -23.28 -23.27 3.24
N PHE A 562 -24.44 -22.76 2.80
CA PHE A 562 -25.14 -21.66 3.47
C PHE A 562 -25.63 -22.04 4.88
N GLY A 563 -26.01 -23.30 5.12
CA GLY A 563 -26.36 -23.80 6.45
C GLY A 563 -25.16 -23.88 7.39
N ARG A 564 -23.99 -24.32 6.89
CA ARG A 564 -22.72 -24.28 7.65
C ARG A 564 -22.31 -22.86 8.01
N ILE A 565 -22.46 -21.90 7.09
CA ILE A 565 -22.16 -20.48 7.36
C ILE A 565 -23.15 -19.93 8.41
N ALA A 566 -24.44 -20.25 8.31
CA ALA A 566 -25.44 -19.82 9.30
C ALA A 566 -25.15 -20.39 10.70
N HIS A 567 -24.69 -21.65 10.78
CA HIS A 567 -24.26 -22.27 12.01
C HIS A 567 -23.04 -21.55 12.62
N GLN A 568 -22.04 -21.21 11.80
CA GLN A 568 -20.89 -20.41 12.26
C GLN A 568 -21.32 -19.04 12.78
N ALA A 569 -22.21 -18.34 12.06
CA ALA A 569 -22.67 -17.01 12.45
C ALA A 569 -23.46 -16.98 13.78
N THR A 570 -24.14 -18.07 14.12
CA THR A 570 -24.95 -18.19 15.35
C THR A 570 -24.14 -18.65 16.56
N HIS A 571 -23.03 -19.37 16.35
CA HIS A 571 -22.13 -19.84 17.40
C HIS A 571 -20.91 -18.96 17.66
N SER A 572 -20.60 -18.01 16.76
CA SER A 572 -19.63 -16.95 17.05
C SER A 572 -20.20 -15.97 18.08
N GLU A 573 -20.06 -16.27 19.38
CA GLU A 573 -20.26 -15.33 20.48
C GLU A 573 -19.19 -14.23 20.43
N ILE A 574 -19.37 -13.29 19.52
CA ILE A 574 -18.83 -11.95 19.67
C ILE A 574 -19.92 -11.21 20.46
N GLU A 575 -19.61 -10.65 21.62
CA GLU A 575 -20.46 -9.61 22.21
C GLU A 575 -20.13 -8.31 21.48
N LEU A 576 -21.08 -7.75 20.74
CA LEU A 576 -21.00 -6.36 20.30
C LEU A 576 -21.78 -5.58 21.34
N ALA A 577 -21.09 -4.68 22.05
CA ALA A 577 -21.72 -3.76 22.98
C ALA A 577 -22.87 -2.98 22.29
N PRO A 578 -23.85 -2.47 23.07
CA PRO A 578 -24.96 -1.71 22.53
C PRO A 578 -24.46 -0.48 21.77
N LEU A 579 -25.12 -0.15 20.65
CA LEU A 579 -24.99 1.17 20.04
C LEU A 579 -25.46 2.23 21.05
N PRO A 580 -24.75 3.37 21.22
CA PRO A 580 -25.24 4.48 22.01
C PRO A 580 -26.44 5.10 21.27
N GLY A 581 -27.64 4.70 21.66
CA GLY A 581 -28.90 5.32 21.26
C GLY A 581 -29.30 6.37 22.30
N SER A 582 -29.40 7.62 21.85
CA SER A 582 -30.24 8.71 22.37
C SER A 582 -31.00 8.39 23.68
N GLY A 583 -30.42 8.82 24.80
CA GLY A 583 -31.04 8.79 26.11
C GLY A 583 -30.17 9.62 27.06
N THR A 584 -30.79 10.64 27.63
CA THR A 584 -30.25 11.65 28.55
C THR A 584 -29.25 11.13 29.59
N ALA A 585 -28.11 11.84 29.67
CA ALA A 585 -27.19 12.01 30.80
C ALA A 585 -26.99 10.83 31.78
N ALA A 586 -25.85 10.15 31.64
CA ALA A 586 -25.11 9.57 32.75
C ALA A 586 -23.60 9.82 32.52
N ASP A 587 -22.93 10.40 33.52
CA ASP A 587 -21.54 10.86 33.50
C ASP A 587 -20.55 9.70 33.83
N PRO A 588 -19.20 9.86 33.83
CA PRO A 588 -18.29 9.20 32.91
C PRO A 588 -17.26 8.29 33.63
N GLY A 589 -17.16 7.03 33.20
CA GLY A 589 -16.29 6.03 33.84
C GLY A 589 -15.55 5.11 32.86
N ALA A 590 -14.70 5.69 32.01
CA ALA A 590 -13.52 5.03 31.42
C ALA A 590 -13.71 3.92 30.35
N ALA A 591 -14.46 4.19 29.28
CA ALA A 591 -14.18 3.52 28.00
C ALA A 591 -12.91 4.13 27.38
N LEU A 592 -11.86 3.33 27.18
CA LEU A 592 -10.61 3.78 26.54
C LEU A 592 -10.71 3.54 25.03
N ASN A 593 -10.68 4.60 24.22
CA ASN A 593 -10.75 4.50 22.76
C ASN A 593 -9.61 5.26 22.08
N GLY A 594 -9.28 4.91 20.83
CA GLY A 594 -8.17 5.55 20.11
C GLY A 594 -7.91 4.96 18.72
N ASP A 595 -6.88 5.47 18.03
CA ASP A 595 -6.45 4.98 16.71
C ASP A 595 -5.26 4.02 16.86
N LEU A 596 -5.39 2.80 16.35
CA LEU A 596 -4.35 1.78 16.37
C LEU A 596 -3.12 2.17 15.55
N ARG A 597 -3.23 3.12 14.62
CA ARG A 597 -2.08 3.66 13.87
C ARG A 597 -1.17 4.53 14.73
N VAL A 598 -1.72 5.13 15.78
CA VAL A 598 -0.99 5.99 16.71
C VAL A 598 -0.38 5.15 17.84
N PHE A 599 -1.17 4.24 18.42
CA PHE A 599 -0.75 3.47 19.58
C PHE A 599 -0.05 2.15 19.23
N GLY A 600 -0.48 1.49 18.17
CA GLY A 600 -0.10 0.11 17.85
C GLY A 600 -0.77 -0.90 18.78
N LEU A 601 -1.25 -2.02 18.22
CA LEU A 601 -1.86 -3.10 18.99
C LEU A 601 -0.95 -3.71 20.08
N PRO A 602 0.37 -3.94 19.84
CA PRO A 602 1.25 -4.48 20.88
C PRO A 602 1.31 -3.60 22.13
N ASN A 603 1.55 -2.28 21.95
CA ASN A 603 1.68 -1.34 23.06
C ASN A 603 0.36 -1.16 23.82
N LEU A 604 -0.76 -1.22 23.11
CA LEU A 604 -2.09 -1.15 23.72
C LEU A 604 -2.34 -2.35 24.64
N LEU A 605 -2.10 -3.58 24.17
CA LEU A 605 -2.27 -4.78 24.97
C LEU A 605 -1.29 -4.81 26.16
N GLN A 606 -0.05 -4.35 25.97
CA GLN A 606 0.92 -4.21 27.05
C GLN A 606 0.48 -3.19 28.10
N SER A 607 -0.12 -2.07 27.69
CA SER A 607 -0.66 -1.05 28.60
C SER A 607 -1.85 -1.58 29.42
N LEU A 608 -2.73 -2.34 28.78
CA LEU A 608 -3.87 -2.99 29.46
C LEU A 608 -3.39 -4.09 30.43
N GLN A 609 -2.31 -4.80 30.10
CA GLN A 609 -1.67 -5.75 31.01
C GLN A 609 -1.06 -5.06 32.23
N GLN A 610 -0.27 -3.99 32.02
CA GLN A 610 0.37 -3.24 33.11
C GLN A 610 -0.64 -2.59 34.06
N SER A 611 -1.74 -2.07 33.50
CA SER A 611 -2.84 -1.49 34.28
C SER A 611 -3.78 -2.52 34.91
N ARG A 612 -3.52 -3.82 34.71
CA ARG A 612 -4.36 -4.94 35.16
C ARG A 612 -5.83 -4.74 34.79
N ALA A 613 -6.07 -4.26 33.57
CA ALA A 613 -7.40 -3.94 33.09
C ALA A 613 -8.27 -5.21 32.93
N THR A 614 -9.53 -5.13 33.34
CA THR A 614 -10.55 -6.18 33.12
C THR A 614 -11.63 -5.62 32.21
N GLY A 615 -11.97 -6.35 31.15
CA GLY A 615 -12.93 -5.90 30.14
C GLY A 615 -12.65 -6.43 28.73
N GLN A 616 -13.33 -5.86 27.75
CA GLN A 616 -13.25 -6.26 26.35
C GLN A 616 -12.60 -5.19 25.49
N LEU A 617 -11.56 -5.55 24.74
CA LEU A 617 -10.92 -4.72 23.72
C LEU A 617 -11.46 -5.08 22.34
N HIS A 618 -12.09 -4.14 21.67
CA HIS A 618 -12.67 -4.28 20.34
C HIS A 618 -11.78 -3.56 19.33
N LEU A 619 -11.31 -4.26 18.30
CA LEU A 619 -10.54 -3.67 17.21
C LEU A 619 -11.43 -3.51 15.98
N ARG A 620 -11.51 -2.29 15.45
CA ARG A 620 -12.31 -1.92 14.28
C ARG A 620 -11.41 -1.54 13.12
N GLY A 621 -11.70 -2.02 11.92
CA GLY A 621 -10.99 -1.62 10.71
C GLY A 621 -11.35 -0.20 10.26
N GLU A 622 -10.73 0.28 9.18
CA GLU A 622 -11.07 1.59 8.59
C GLU A 622 -12.53 1.70 8.12
N ASN A 623 -13.16 0.56 7.82
CA ASN A 623 -14.58 0.45 7.49
C ASN A 623 -15.53 0.49 8.71
N GLY A 624 -14.98 0.60 9.93
CA GLY A 624 -15.74 0.63 11.19
C GLY A 624 -16.20 -0.74 11.72
N ASN A 625 -15.99 -1.82 10.96
CA ASN A 625 -16.35 -3.18 11.36
C ASN A 625 -15.35 -3.72 12.39
N VAL A 626 -15.86 -4.40 13.42
CA VAL A 626 -15.01 -5.10 14.40
C VAL A 626 -14.42 -6.34 13.74
N TYR A 627 -13.09 -6.42 13.65
CA TYR A 627 -12.39 -7.58 13.07
C TYR A 627 -11.76 -8.49 14.13
N ALA A 628 -11.55 -8.00 15.35
CA ALA A 628 -11.05 -8.79 16.47
C ALA A 628 -11.57 -8.26 17.82
N VAL A 629 -11.77 -9.18 18.78
CA VAL A 629 -12.15 -8.89 20.17
C VAL A 629 -11.24 -9.67 21.12
N PHE A 630 -10.68 -8.98 22.12
CA PHE A 630 -9.87 -9.55 23.19
C PHE A 630 -10.61 -9.39 24.50
N ARG A 631 -10.74 -10.47 25.27
CA ARG A 631 -11.31 -10.46 26.61
C ARG A 631 -10.15 -10.54 27.61
N LEU A 632 -10.08 -9.55 28.49
CA LEU A 632 -9.03 -9.41 29.49
C LEU A 632 -9.62 -9.54 30.89
N ASP A 633 -8.95 -10.31 31.75
CA ASP A 633 -9.24 -10.41 33.18
C ASP A 633 -7.95 -10.06 33.95
N ARG A 634 -7.99 -8.95 34.70
CA ARG A 634 -6.84 -8.38 35.43
C ARG A 634 -5.55 -8.27 34.59
N GLY A 635 -5.70 -7.90 33.31
CA GLY A 635 -4.59 -7.73 32.37
C GLY A 635 -4.11 -9.04 31.71
N ARG A 636 -4.75 -10.18 31.97
CA ARG A 636 -4.47 -11.48 31.35
C ARG A 636 -5.49 -11.79 30.27
N LEU A 637 -5.08 -12.52 29.23
CA LEU A 637 -5.97 -12.90 28.14
C LEU A 637 -6.86 -14.07 28.55
N SER A 638 -8.15 -13.83 28.73
CA SER A 638 -9.15 -14.87 29.02
C SER A 638 -9.85 -15.39 27.75
N GLY A 639 -9.81 -14.65 26.66
CA GLY A 639 -10.29 -15.10 25.35
C GLY A 639 -9.97 -14.14 24.22
N CYS A 640 -9.92 -14.65 22.99
CA CYS A 640 -9.76 -13.85 21.78
C CYS A 640 -10.59 -14.44 20.65
N VAL A 641 -11.20 -13.58 19.83
CA VAL A 641 -11.94 -13.95 18.62
C VAL A 641 -11.55 -13.01 17.50
N ALA A 642 -11.24 -13.55 16.32
CA ALA A 642 -10.92 -12.79 15.12
C ALA A 642 -11.46 -13.52 13.89
N GLY A 643 -12.43 -12.91 13.20
CA GLY A 643 -13.19 -13.59 12.14
C GLY A 643 -13.87 -14.87 12.65
N GLY A 644 -13.56 -16.01 12.03
CA GLY A 644 -14.05 -17.34 12.43
C GLY A 644 -13.12 -18.12 13.37
N LEU A 645 -12.04 -17.49 13.86
CA LEU A 645 -11.05 -18.11 14.74
C LEU A 645 -11.30 -17.72 16.20
N SER A 646 -10.86 -18.56 17.13
CA SER A 646 -10.87 -18.28 18.57
C SER A 646 -9.57 -18.72 19.25
N GLY A 647 -9.29 -18.20 20.45
CA GLY A 647 -8.10 -18.53 21.21
C GLY A 647 -6.82 -17.94 20.61
N ASP A 648 -5.71 -18.68 20.67
CA ASP A 648 -4.40 -18.19 20.24
C ASP A 648 -4.33 -17.92 18.74
N ASP A 649 -4.97 -18.76 17.90
CA ASP A 649 -5.03 -18.53 16.46
C ASP A 649 -5.74 -17.21 16.13
N ALA A 650 -6.80 -16.87 16.88
CA ALA A 650 -7.47 -15.57 16.76
C ALA A 650 -6.58 -14.42 17.22
N PHE A 651 -5.83 -14.64 18.30
CA PHE A 651 -4.86 -13.67 18.81
C PHE A 651 -3.84 -13.32 17.73
N TYR A 652 -3.23 -14.33 17.10
CA TYR A 652 -2.25 -14.11 16.04
C TYR A 652 -2.87 -13.52 14.77
N GLN A 653 -4.06 -13.98 14.37
CA GLN A 653 -4.77 -13.46 13.20
C GLN A 653 -5.02 -11.94 13.30
N ALA A 654 -5.30 -11.43 14.50
CA ALA A 654 -5.55 -10.00 14.72
C ALA A 654 -4.34 -9.11 14.36
N PHE A 655 -3.12 -9.63 14.43
CA PHE A 655 -1.90 -8.90 14.07
C PHE A 655 -1.60 -8.93 12.57
N GLN A 656 -2.13 -9.94 11.85
CA GLN A 656 -1.84 -10.20 10.44
C GLN A 656 -2.69 -9.35 9.47
N GLN A 657 -3.70 -8.63 9.98
CA GLN A 657 -4.56 -7.72 9.20
C GLN A 657 -3.90 -6.33 9.05
N PRO A 658 -4.03 -5.65 7.89
CA PRO A 658 -3.40 -4.35 7.67
C PRO A 658 -3.82 -3.34 8.74
N SER A 659 -2.81 -2.79 9.40
CA SER A 659 -2.88 -1.89 10.56
C SER A 659 -3.41 -0.51 10.19
N ALA A 660 -4.73 -0.39 10.08
CA ALA A 660 -5.43 0.88 10.20
C ALA A 660 -6.82 0.66 10.75
N GLY A 661 -7.08 1.25 11.92
CA GLY A 661 -8.30 0.94 12.66
C GLY A 661 -8.42 1.71 13.97
N LYS A 662 -9.64 1.75 14.51
CA LYS A 662 -9.90 2.29 15.85
C LYS A 662 -9.98 1.15 16.85
N PHE A 663 -9.69 1.43 18.11
CA PHE A 663 -9.95 0.50 19.19
C PHE A 663 -10.90 1.11 20.21
N GLU A 664 -11.61 0.24 20.92
CA GLU A 664 -12.53 0.59 21.99
C GLU A 664 -12.41 -0.46 23.09
N PHE A 665 -12.08 -0.04 24.30
CA PHE A 665 -11.97 -0.90 25.47
C PHE A 665 -13.11 -0.61 26.44
N LEU A 666 -13.91 -1.62 26.70
CA LEU A 666 -15.06 -1.57 27.60
C LEU A 666 -14.68 -2.25 28.90
N ARG A 667 -14.63 -1.48 29.99
CA ARG A 667 -14.31 -2.02 31.32
C ARG A 667 -15.46 -2.86 31.85
N GLU A 668 -15.11 -3.97 32.47
CA GLU A 668 -16.06 -4.87 33.14
C GLU A 668 -15.61 -5.13 34.58
N ALA A 669 -16.55 -5.56 35.43
CA ALA A 669 -16.23 -5.99 36.78
C ALA A 669 -15.39 -7.29 36.72
N PRO A 670 -14.29 -7.39 37.50
CA PRO A 670 -13.48 -8.59 37.51
C PRO A 670 -14.27 -9.80 38.01
N GLY A 671 -14.08 -10.95 37.35
CA GLY A 671 -14.71 -12.20 37.75
C GLY A 671 -14.23 -12.69 39.11
N ALA A 672 -15.03 -13.58 39.73
CA ALA A 672 -14.75 -14.14 41.05
C ALA A 672 -13.44 -14.96 41.11
N GLN A 673 -12.93 -15.43 39.98
CA GLN A 673 -11.72 -16.23 39.86
C GLN A 673 -10.79 -15.61 38.81
N GLU A 674 -9.49 -15.57 39.09
CA GLU A 674 -8.50 -15.12 38.11
C GLU A 674 -8.37 -16.15 36.99
N SER A 675 -8.64 -15.73 35.76
CA SER A 675 -8.60 -16.55 34.57
C SER A 675 -7.75 -15.90 33.49
N GLY A 676 -7.06 -16.70 32.67
CA GLY A 676 -6.38 -16.22 31.49
C GLY A 676 -4.84 -16.30 31.52
N GLN A 677 -4.27 -16.23 30.33
CA GLN A 677 -2.83 -16.41 30.08
C GLN A 677 -2.08 -15.07 30.04
N ASP A 678 -0.78 -15.13 30.29
CA ASP A 678 0.10 -13.97 30.18
C ASP A 678 0.26 -13.57 28.70
N LEU A 679 0.08 -12.28 28.40
CA LEU A 679 0.16 -11.75 27.05
C LEU A 679 1.60 -11.67 26.52
N THR A 680 2.62 -11.70 27.36
CA THR A 680 4.02 -11.42 26.97
C THR A 680 4.53 -12.38 25.88
N LEU A 681 4.36 -13.69 26.09
CA LEU A 681 4.83 -14.71 25.14
C LEU A 681 3.97 -14.72 23.86
N LEU A 682 2.66 -14.53 24.00
CA LEU A 682 1.75 -14.41 22.86
C LEU A 682 2.09 -13.20 21.99
N LEU A 683 2.43 -12.06 22.58
CA LEU A 683 2.81 -10.84 21.87
C LEU A 683 4.11 -11.04 21.08
N LEU A 684 5.13 -11.66 21.69
CA LEU A 684 6.39 -11.95 21.01
C LEU A 684 6.18 -12.89 19.82
N GLU A 685 5.37 -13.94 20.01
CA GLU A 685 5.05 -14.87 18.93
C GLU A 685 4.16 -14.22 17.84
N ALA A 686 3.23 -13.35 18.20
CA ALA A 686 2.39 -12.63 17.25
C ALA A 686 3.21 -11.72 16.33
N VAL A 687 4.15 -10.95 16.89
CA VAL A 687 5.06 -10.10 16.11
C VAL A 687 5.94 -10.94 15.18
N ARG A 688 6.51 -12.04 15.69
CA ARG A 688 7.32 -12.97 14.89
C ARG A 688 6.51 -13.56 13.72
N ARG A 689 5.27 -14.01 13.97
CA ARG A 689 4.38 -14.59 12.94
C ARG A 689 3.92 -13.55 11.92
N ASP A 690 3.64 -12.32 12.33
CA ASP A 690 3.25 -11.25 11.42
C ASP A 690 4.39 -10.89 10.45
N ASP A 691 5.63 -10.84 10.93
CA ASP A 691 6.81 -10.63 10.08
C ASP A 691 7.01 -11.78 9.07
N ASP A 692 6.93 -13.03 9.54
CA ASP A 692 6.96 -14.21 8.67
C ASP A 692 5.82 -14.21 7.64
N PHE A 693 4.61 -13.80 8.06
CA PHE A 693 3.44 -13.74 7.20
C PHE A 693 3.63 -12.70 6.09
N ARG A 694 4.14 -11.51 6.42
CA ARG A 694 4.49 -10.49 5.41
C ARG A 694 5.53 -11.01 4.42
N GLN A 695 6.50 -11.79 4.87
CA GLN A 695 7.48 -12.41 3.98
C GLN A 695 6.84 -13.46 3.06
N ALA A 696 5.97 -14.33 3.60
CA ALA A 696 5.24 -15.32 2.81
C ALA A 696 4.29 -14.66 1.79
N ARG A 697 3.63 -13.56 2.16
CA ARG A 697 2.76 -12.78 1.27
C ARG A 697 3.48 -12.17 0.07
N ARG A 698 4.77 -11.84 0.20
CA ARG A 698 5.58 -11.36 -0.94
C ARG A 698 5.83 -12.45 -1.98
N LEU A 699 5.88 -13.72 -1.56
CA LEU A 699 6.09 -14.85 -2.46
C LEU A 699 4.76 -15.36 -3.04
N VAL A 700 3.73 -15.39 -2.22
CA VAL A 700 2.38 -15.84 -2.56
C VAL A 700 1.46 -14.68 -2.24
N ALA A 701 1.11 -13.84 -3.22
CA ALA A 701 0.29 -12.64 -3.06
C ALA A 701 -1.19 -12.95 -2.73
N ASP A 702 -1.95 -11.96 -2.25
CA ASP A 702 -3.33 -12.20 -1.74
C ASP A 702 -4.28 -12.60 -2.87
N ASP A 703 -4.09 -12.01 -4.04
CA ASP A 703 -4.84 -12.23 -5.27
C ASP A 703 -4.27 -13.35 -6.16
N ALA A 704 -3.19 -13.99 -5.71
CA ALA A 704 -2.54 -15.05 -6.47
C ALA A 704 -3.38 -16.33 -6.49
N PHE A 705 -3.25 -17.09 -7.58
CA PHE A 705 -3.72 -18.47 -7.68
C PHE A 705 -2.53 -19.40 -7.50
N VAL A 706 -2.75 -20.54 -6.85
CA VAL A 706 -1.69 -21.53 -6.60
C VAL A 706 -2.08 -22.85 -7.25
N ARG A 707 -1.21 -23.39 -8.10
CA ARG A 707 -1.44 -24.65 -8.82
C ARG A 707 -0.32 -25.67 -8.60
N ALA A 708 -0.63 -26.95 -8.71
CA ALA A 708 0.35 -28.03 -8.58
C ALA A 708 1.19 -28.22 -9.85
N THR A 709 2.51 -28.39 -9.71
CA THR A 709 3.50 -28.51 -10.81
C THR A 709 3.89 -29.96 -11.16
N GLY A 710 3.22 -30.94 -10.54
CA GLY A 710 3.50 -32.38 -10.71
C GLY A 710 4.50 -32.97 -9.71
N ARG A 711 5.21 -32.15 -8.93
CA ARG A 711 6.08 -32.61 -7.82
C ARG A 711 5.24 -32.82 -6.55
N ARG A 712 5.57 -33.85 -5.76
CA ARG A 712 4.87 -34.13 -4.49
C ARG A 712 5.20 -33.08 -3.43
N PRO A 713 4.21 -32.55 -2.69
CA PRO A 713 4.43 -31.56 -1.66
C PRO A 713 5.07 -32.19 -0.42
N THR A 714 5.88 -31.42 0.30
CA THR A 714 6.35 -31.77 1.65
C THR A 714 5.75 -30.82 2.70
N ALA A 715 5.71 -31.25 3.96
CA ALA A 715 5.33 -30.38 5.07
C ALA A 715 6.58 -29.73 5.68
N PRO A 716 6.51 -28.46 6.12
CA PRO A 716 7.52 -27.86 6.98
C PRO A 716 7.78 -28.73 8.23
N PRO A 717 9.02 -28.76 8.76
CA PRO A 717 9.40 -29.66 9.86
C PRO A 717 8.63 -29.44 11.17
N ASP A 718 8.00 -28.27 11.33
CA ASP A 718 7.21 -27.86 12.48
C ASP A 718 5.69 -27.87 12.22
N GLU A 719 5.26 -28.35 11.05
CA GLU A 719 3.84 -28.53 10.72
C GLU A 719 3.41 -29.98 10.94
N ALA A 720 2.71 -30.22 12.06
CA ALA A 720 2.21 -31.54 12.43
C ALA A 720 0.78 -31.82 11.93
N ASP A 721 0.04 -30.81 11.47
CA ASP A 721 -1.34 -30.99 11.00
C ASP A 721 -1.39 -31.54 9.57
N GLY A 722 -1.25 -32.86 9.46
CA GLY A 722 -1.40 -33.57 8.19
C GLY A 722 -2.81 -33.50 7.58
N GLY A 723 -3.83 -33.06 8.33
CA GLY A 723 -5.16 -32.78 7.81
C GLY A 723 -5.19 -31.48 7.00
N LEU A 724 -4.62 -30.41 7.58
CA LEU A 724 -4.44 -29.12 6.94
C LEU A 724 -3.63 -29.24 5.64
N VAL A 725 -2.48 -29.93 5.69
CA VAL A 725 -1.60 -30.18 4.53
C VAL A 725 -2.38 -30.84 3.38
N ARG A 726 -3.15 -31.91 3.67
CA ARG A 726 -3.92 -32.62 2.64
C ARG A 726 -5.05 -31.76 2.06
N MET A 727 -5.75 -31.02 2.90
CA MET A 727 -6.85 -30.15 2.49
C MET A 727 -6.34 -29.02 1.58
N LEU A 728 -5.28 -28.32 2.00
CA LEU A 728 -4.68 -27.24 1.22
C LEU A 728 -4.09 -27.76 -0.08
N TRP A 729 -3.43 -28.92 -0.08
CA TRP A 729 -2.89 -29.51 -1.31
C TRP A 729 -3.98 -29.88 -2.31
N THR A 730 -5.13 -30.37 -1.84
CA THR A 730 -6.29 -30.65 -2.71
C THR A 730 -6.74 -29.38 -3.43
N ARG A 731 -6.79 -28.25 -2.72
CA ARG A 731 -7.16 -26.95 -3.29
C ARG A 731 -6.11 -26.41 -4.25
N VAL A 732 -4.83 -26.58 -3.93
CA VAL A 732 -3.72 -26.22 -4.82
C VAL A 732 -3.78 -27.04 -6.11
N ARG A 733 -4.13 -28.33 -6.04
CA ARG A 733 -4.35 -29.13 -7.26
C ARG A 733 -5.48 -28.59 -8.13
N ASP A 734 -6.51 -28.02 -7.52
CA ASP A 734 -7.68 -27.47 -8.20
C ASP A 734 -7.45 -26.01 -8.69
N GLY A 735 -6.25 -25.44 -8.52
CA GLY A 735 -5.93 -24.08 -8.92
C GLY A 735 -6.69 -23.02 -8.10
N ALA A 736 -6.76 -23.22 -6.77
CA ALA A 736 -7.45 -22.32 -5.88
C ALA A 736 -6.74 -20.97 -5.72
N ALA A 737 -7.53 -19.92 -5.47
CA ALA A 737 -6.98 -18.65 -5.02
C ALA A 737 -6.43 -18.79 -3.60
N VAL A 738 -5.42 -18.00 -3.26
CA VAL A 738 -4.82 -18.03 -1.92
C VAL A 738 -5.83 -17.68 -0.84
N VAL A 739 -6.70 -16.69 -1.08
CA VAL A 739 -7.80 -16.35 -0.18
C VAL A 739 -8.79 -17.50 0.00
N GLU A 740 -9.04 -18.32 -1.04
CA GLU A 740 -9.90 -19.51 -0.89
C GLU A 740 -9.24 -20.59 -0.02
N CYS A 741 -7.92 -20.69 -0.07
CA CYS A 741 -7.14 -21.58 0.80
C CYS A 741 -7.21 -21.12 2.26
N GLU A 742 -7.06 -19.81 2.50
CA GLU A 742 -7.13 -19.21 3.84
C GLU A 742 -8.53 -19.32 4.45
N LEU A 743 -9.58 -18.93 3.71
CA LEU A 743 -10.97 -18.95 4.21
C LEU A 743 -11.45 -20.35 4.61
N ALA A 744 -10.87 -21.38 4.02
CA ALA A 744 -11.28 -22.75 4.27
C ALA A 744 -10.37 -23.51 5.22
N ALA A 745 -9.17 -22.99 5.50
CA ALA A 745 -8.37 -23.46 6.61
C ALA A 745 -8.96 -22.90 7.90
N LYS A 746 -9.35 -23.76 8.86
CA LYS A 746 -9.75 -23.33 10.20
C LYS A 746 -8.53 -22.92 11.05
N ARG A 747 -7.61 -22.16 10.46
CA ARG A 747 -6.30 -21.77 11.00
C ARG A 747 -6.00 -20.33 10.59
N ASP A 748 -5.05 -19.70 11.26
CA ASP A 748 -4.63 -18.33 10.94
C ASP A 748 -3.93 -18.24 9.57
N SER A 749 -4.02 -17.05 8.95
CA SER A 749 -3.49 -16.79 7.61
C SER A 749 -2.00 -17.10 7.51
N TRP A 750 -1.21 -16.83 8.54
CA TRP A 750 0.22 -17.18 8.60
C TRP A 750 0.47 -18.68 8.38
N THR A 751 -0.25 -19.55 9.09
CA THR A 751 -0.06 -21.01 8.98
C THR A 751 -0.30 -21.48 7.54
N VAL A 752 -1.36 -20.98 6.90
CA VAL A 752 -1.72 -21.30 5.52
C VAL A 752 -0.68 -20.76 4.55
N ARG A 753 -0.32 -19.48 4.68
CA ARG A 753 0.61 -18.80 3.76
C ARG A 753 2.00 -19.39 3.81
N ARG A 754 2.44 -19.81 5.00
CA ARG A 754 3.71 -20.49 5.20
C ARG A 754 3.78 -21.82 4.43
N LEU A 755 2.70 -22.61 4.47
CA LEU A 755 2.59 -23.86 3.73
C LEU A 755 2.59 -23.64 2.21
N LEU A 756 1.80 -22.69 1.73
CA LEU A 756 1.76 -22.36 0.29
C LEU A 756 3.11 -21.83 -0.19
N ALA A 757 3.74 -20.93 0.57
CA ALA A 757 5.07 -20.42 0.28
C ALA A 757 6.13 -21.52 0.28
N HIS A 758 6.04 -22.49 1.20
CA HIS A 758 6.92 -23.67 1.22
C HIS A 758 6.80 -24.48 -0.07
N TRP A 759 5.58 -24.81 -0.50
CA TRP A 759 5.34 -25.55 -1.74
C TRP A 759 5.80 -24.81 -3.00
N VAL A 760 5.67 -23.49 -3.01
CA VAL A 760 6.20 -22.66 -4.10
C VAL A 760 7.73 -22.68 -4.13
N ARG A 761 8.40 -22.58 -2.98
CA ARG A 761 9.88 -22.62 -2.90
C ARG A 761 10.46 -23.96 -3.32
N GLU A 762 9.84 -25.07 -2.93
CA GLU A 762 10.30 -26.40 -3.34
C GLU A 762 9.86 -26.79 -4.76
N GLY A 763 9.05 -25.95 -5.40
CA GLY A 763 8.53 -26.16 -6.74
C GLY A 763 7.51 -27.30 -6.84
N ALA A 764 6.79 -27.61 -5.75
CA ALA A 764 5.60 -28.46 -5.76
C ALA A 764 4.36 -27.68 -6.21
N ALA A 765 4.33 -26.38 -5.93
CA ALA A 765 3.31 -25.47 -6.39
C ALA A 765 3.92 -24.30 -7.18
N GLU A 766 3.12 -23.64 -8.00
CA GLU A 766 3.50 -22.41 -8.69
C GLU A 766 2.37 -21.39 -8.60
N VAL A 767 2.74 -20.12 -8.71
CA VAL A 767 1.81 -18.98 -8.60
C VAL A 767 1.39 -18.54 -10.01
N SER A 768 0.08 -18.42 -10.26
CA SER A 768 -0.49 -17.91 -11.51
C SER A 768 -1.34 -16.65 -11.28
N SER A 769 -1.43 -15.80 -12.31
CA SER A 769 -2.20 -14.54 -12.32
C SER A 769 -3.68 -14.73 -12.71
N GLY A 770 -4.11 -15.97 -12.94
CA GLY A 770 -5.48 -16.31 -13.34
C GLY A 770 -5.83 -17.76 -13.06
N ARG A 771 -7.13 -18.03 -13.03
CA ARG A 771 -7.71 -19.38 -12.93
C ARG A 771 -7.77 -19.98 -14.33
N ASP A 772 -6.64 -20.43 -14.86
CA ASP A 772 -6.61 -21.06 -16.19
C ASP A 772 -7.45 -22.34 -16.16
N ALA A 773 -8.63 -22.25 -16.78
CA ALA A 773 -9.57 -23.34 -16.91
C ALA A 773 -9.17 -24.22 -18.10
N GLU A 774 -8.08 -24.96 -17.96
CA GLU A 774 -7.84 -26.16 -18.76
C GLU A 774 -7.90 -27.38 -17.83
N ARG A 775 -9.09 -27.99 -17.79
CA ARG A 775 -9.31 -29.28 -17.16
C ARG A 775 -8.63 -30.36 -18.00
N HIS A 776 -7.94 -31.27 -17.33
CA HIS A 776 -8.01 -32.68 -17.69
C HIS A 776 -9.13 -33.35 -16.89
#